data_AF-A0A2G5IEV5-F1
#
_entry.id   AF-A0A2G5IEV5-F1
#
_cell.length_a   1.000
_cell.length_b   1.000
_cell.length_c   1.000
_cell.angle_alpha   90.00
_cell.angle_beta   90.00
_cell.angle_gamma   90.00
#
_symmetry.space_group_name_H-M   'P 1'
#
loop_
_entity.id
_entity.type
_entity.pdbx_description
1 polymer ?
#
loop_
_entity_poly.entity_id
_entity_poly.type
_entity_poly.pdbx_seq_one_letter_code
_entity_poly.pdbx_strand_id
1 'polypeptide(L)'
;MSSLFALLSQQTPNLQTRKGLIVVGLQNDFVLPTGKLPVKETQFVDRIARLVPSFRQHGEVVWVRSEFLETRPVNGDDTPGDTVVAGGSLGTELDVPGDDHVSRGEKQYQSSASFDEPDIGEDDEELFLSKTSTREPCCIRGSHGAEYADCIKPVMEGTDLQVTKTHYSAFAGTSLLMTLRSKLITDVYICGCMTNLSVYATAMDAARYGIEITLVEDCLGYRRLDRHQMAKRQLSDLMDANTVKACTLLSRFAVDGGDAEDSGTLQQLGGTLEADSDDDDSGDEISFSTVGLPRVLFERRSEQSRTTRSAKYSHSAAPRPRITPTQYATPQSSQLHYRQVSDPPEERVRKARKGNQTKHATHASSSKIGLIACDSPRRIPGQPWLEIIPLDYKASFDVTHPIAPVKDPEDLADDLSESQDLDEIMTDPAMGQPLFGEDKAQESAGSRIVHDFMSDATTLFEELNHEINWQTMFHQTGQVPRLVCCQATIDEDGSMPVYRHPSDQTLPVEKWTPTVEKIRQEAEKVAGHPLNHALIQLYRDGNDFISEHSDKTLDIVANSSIINASFGAQRTMRIRTKRDKGNINPAARTTYRVPMPHNSLIMMSLPTNAEYLHAINWDRRPACELTDAEKAYGGQRISLTFRHIGTYLNNDSTLIWGDGAVGKTKSAARPVINGDPTESEKLIQAFGSENAASSINWSEIYGSGSDVLHLK
;
A
#
# COMPACT_ATOMS: atom_id res chain seq x y z
N MET A 1 18.73 6.75 40.60
CA MET A 1 17.86 5.55 40.52
C MET A 1 18.09 4.74 39.23
N SER A 2 19.26 4.87 38.58
CA SER A 2 19.52 4.44 37.19
C SER A 2 19.57 2.92 36.95
N SER A 3 19.52 2.11 38.00
CA SER A 3 19.66 0.64 37.91
C SER A 3 18.38 -0.11 37.54
N LEU A 4 17.19 0.48 37.74
CA LEU A 4 15.92 -0.23 37.50
C LEU A 4 15.48 -0.12 36.04
N PHE A 5 15.63 1.05 35.43
CA PHE A 5 15.31 1.27 34.01
C PHE A 5 16.18 0.39 33.08
N ALA A 6 17.47 0.28 33.37
CA ALA A 6 18.39 -0.61 32.65
C ALA A 6 18.07 -2.11 32.81
N LEU A 7 17.32 -2.49 33.86
CA LEU A 7 16.82 -3.85 34.06
C LEU A 7 15.52 -4.09 33.27
N LEU A 8 14.63 -3.09 33.24
CA LEU A 8 13.37 -3.14 32.51
C LEU A 8 13.58 -3.10 30.98
N SER A 9 14.57 -2.35 30.48
CA SER A 9 14.97 -2.37 29.07
C SER A 9 15.61 -3.69 28.61
N GLN A 10 15.89 -4.62 29.53
CA GLN A 10 16.31 -6.00 29.25
C GLN A 10 15.15 -7.00 29.37
N GLN A 11 13.92 -6.55 29.67
CA GLN A 11 12.76 -7.40 29.92
C GLN A 11 11.60 -7.23 28.93
N THR A 12 11.67 -6.31 27.97
CA THR A 12 10.91 -6.45 26.73
C THR A 12 11.41 -7.70 25.98
N PRO A 13 10.58 -8.73 25.75
CA PRO A 13 11.01 -9.86 24.95
C PRO A 13 11.20 -9.37 23.51
N ASN A 14 12.45 -9.26 23.08
CA ASN A 14 12.78 -8.93 21.69
C ASN A 14 12.30 -10.08 20.80
N LEU A 15 11.10 -9.93 20.26
CA LEU A 15 10.37 -10.97 19.55
C LEU A 15 10.99 -11.14 18.16
N GLN A 16 12.08 -11.89 18.09
CA GLN A 16 12.90 -12.06 16.89
C GLN A 16 12.04 -12.52 15.71
N THR A 17 11.69 -11.58 14.84
CA THR A 17 10.93 -11.86 13.63
C THR A 17 11.81 -12.59 12.62
N ARG A 18 11.16 -13.34 11.74
CA ARG A 18 11.83 -14.20 10.76
C ARG A 18 11.58 -13.70 9.35
N LYS A 19 12.44 -14.14 8.43
CA LYS A 19 12.36 -13.82 7.01
C LYS A 19 11.77 -14.99 6.23
N GLY A 20 10.99 -14.70 5.19
CA GLY A 20 10.44 -15.71 4.28
C GLY A 20 10.85 -15.44 2.83
N LEU A 21 11.08 -16.48 2.03
CA LEU A 21 11.29 -16.40 0.58
C LEU A 21 10.11 -17.06 -0.14
N ILE A 22 9.25 -16.25 -0.76
CA ILE A 22 8.08 -16.70 -1.49
C ILE A 22 8.44 -16.82 -2.98
N VAL A 23 8.58 -18.07 -3.44
CA VAL A 23 8.93 -18.42 -4.81
C VAL A 23 7.67 -18.80 -5.58
N VAL A 24 7.24 -17.92 -6.49
CA VAL A 24 5.93 -18.02 -7.15
C VAL A 24 6.03 -18.55 -8.58
N GLY A 25 5.19 -19.54 -8.92
CA GLY A 25 4.84 -19.84 -10.31
C GLY A 25 5.92 -20.52 -11.15
N LEU A 26 6.90 -21.22 -10.56
CA LEU A 26 7.92 -21.97 -11.33
C LEU A 26 7.39 -23.30 -11.88
N GLN A 27 6.32 -23.21 -12.67
CA GLN A 27 5.55 -24.33 -13.23
C GLN A 27 5.85 -24.53 -14.72
N ASN A 28 5.63 -25.74 -15.22
CA ASN A 28 5.95 -26.13 -16.60
C ASN A 28 5.27 -25.23 -17.65
N ASP A 29 4.05 -24.74 -17.41
CA ASP A 29 3.35 -23.82 -18.33
C ASP A 29 4.06 -22.48 -18.55
N PHE A 30 4.95 -22.07 -17.64
CA PHE A 30 5.67 -20.79 -17.68
C PHE A 30 7.17 -20.95 -17.90
N VAL A 31 7.77 -22.05 -17.42
CA VAL A 31 9.22 -22.29 -17.44
C VAL A 31 9.68 -23.08 -18.68
N LEU A 32 8.87 -24.01 -19.20
CA LEU A 32 9.24 -24.77 -20.40
C LEU A 32 8.91 -23.96 -21.67
N PRO A 33 9.78 -23.96 -22.70
CA PRO A 33 9.45 -23.36 -24.01
C PRO A 33 8.22 -23.96 -24.70
N THR A 34 7.78 -25.14 -24.26
CA THR A 34 6.58 -25.86 -24.72
C THR A 34 5.37 -25.70 -23.78
N GLY A 35 5.48 -24.88 -22.73
CA GLY A 35 4.37 -24.54 -21.83
C GLY A 35 3.30 -23.68 -22.53
N LYS A 36 2.11 -23.55 -21.92
CA LYS A 36 1.01 -22.75 -22.50
C LYS A 36 1.27 -21.24 -22.55
N LEU A 37 2.13 -20.70 -21.69
CA LEU A 37 2.40 -19.27 -21.61
C LEU A 37 3.84 -18.99 -21.14
N PRO A 38 4.87 -19.37 -21.93
CA PRO A 38 6.25 -19.33 -21.49
C PRO A 38 6.77 -17.91 -21.24
N VAL A 39 7.64 -17.79 -20.23
CA VAL A 39 8.50 -16.64 -19.98
C VAL A 39 9.73 -16.76 -20.90
N LYS A 40 10.08 -15.68 -21.61
CA LYS A 40 11.12 -15.72 -22.66
C LYS A 40 12.55 -15.80 -22.12
N GLU A 41 12.85 -15.06 -21.05
CA GLU A 41 14.13 -15.12 -20.35
C GLU A 41 14.02 -16.13 -19.21
N THR A 42 14.87 -17.16 -19.19
CA THR A 42 14.86 -18.21 -18.16
C THR A 42 15.90 -18.02 -17.06
N GLN A 43 16.84 -17.07 -17.20
CA GLN A 43 17.96 -16.89 -16.26
C GLN A 43 17.53 -16.64 -14.81
N PHE A 44 16.34 -16.07 -14.60
CA PHE A 44 15.77 -15.87 -13.27
C PHE A 44 15.59 -17.20 -12.51
N VAL A 45 15.30 -18.31 -13.22
CA VAL A 45 15.16 -19.65 -12.64
C VAL A 45 16.51 -20.15 -12.10
N ASP A 46 17.60 -19.96 -12.84
CA ASP A 46 18.96 -20.32 -12.40
C ASP A 46 19.42 -19.47 -11.20
N ARG A 47 19.02 -18.18 -11.17
CA ARG A 47 19.30 -17.29 -10.04
C ARG A 47 18.53 -17.70 -8.78
N ILE A 48 17.26 -18.08 -8.90
CA ILE A 48 16.47 -18.67 -7.80
C ILE A 48 17.09 -19.99 -7.31
N ALA A 49 17.49 -20.88 -8.22
CA ALA A 49 18.08 -22.17 -7.88
C ALA A 49 19.36 -22.04 -7.03
N ARG A 50 20.14 -20.96 -7.22
CA ARG A 50 21.32 -20.63 -6.40
C ARG A 50 20.98 -19.90 -5.10
N LEU A 51 19.94 -19.06 -5.10
CA LEU A 51 19.54 -18.26 -3.94
C LEU A 51 18.88 -19.10 -2.83
N VAL A 52 17.99 -20.03 -3.20
CA VAL A 52 17.15 -20.76 -2.24
C VAL A 52 17.96 -21.53 -1.18
N PRO A 53 19.02 -22.31 -1.52
CA PRO A 53 19.79 -23.05 -0.51
C PRO A 53 20.45 -22.15 0.55
N SER A 54 20.96 -20.97 0.15
CA SER A 54 21.54 -19.99 1.07
C SER A 54 20.48 -19.25 1.89
N PHE A 55 19.32 -18.95 1.29
CA PHE A 55 18.21 -18.34 2.02
C PHE A 55 17.65 -19.28 3.10
N ARG A 56 17.56 -20.59 2.82
CA ARG A 56 17.05 -21.61 3.77
C ARG A 56 17.81 -21.66 5.10
N GLN A 57 19.05 -21.19 5.14
CA GLN A 57 19.85 -21.05 6.37
C GLN A 57 19.44 -19.84 7.23
N HIS A 58 18.85 -18.81 6.62
CA HIS A 58 18.54 -17.50 7.20
C HIS A 58 17.03 -17.22 7.33
N GLY A 59 16.18 -18.03 6.71
CA GLY A 59 14.74 -17.84 6.65
C GLY A 59 13.98 -19.03 6.07
N GLU A 60 12.66 -18.89 6.00
CA GLU A 60 11.72 -19.94 5.60
C GLU A 60 11.40 -19.88 4.12
N VAL A 61 11.52 -21.00 3.39
CA VAL A 61 11.21 -21.06 1.96
C VAL A 61 9.75 -21.46 1.75
N VAL A 62 9.05 -20.73 0.86
CA VAL A 62 7.65 -20.95 0.50
C VAL A 62 7.53 -21.12 -1.02
N TRP A 63 7.27 -22.32 -1.48
CA TRP A 63 7.00 -22.61 -2.89
C TRP A 63 5.51 -22.46 -3.19
N VAL A 64 5.16 -21.60 -4.14
CA VAL A 64 3.77 -21.31 -4.51
C VAL A 64 3.50 -21.74 -5.95
N ARG A 65 2.57 -22.68 -6.13
CA ARG A 65 2.03 -23.07 -7.45
C ARG A 65 0.57 -22.66 -7.60
N SER A 66 0.17 -22.35 -8.82
CA SER A 66 -1.23 -22.11 -9.18
C SER A 66 -1.91 -23.41 -9.61
N GLU A 67 -3.20 -23.56 -9.33
CA GLU A 67 -4.08 -24.54 -10.00
C GLU A 67 -5.33 -23.80 -10.52
N PHE A 68 -5.60 -23.87 -11.82
CA PHE A 68 -6.83 -23.31 -12.39
C PHE A 68 -8.05 -24.11 -11.91
N LEU A 69 -9.09 -23.38 -11.49
CA LEU A 69 -10.38 -23.91 -11.06
C LEU A 69 -11.52 -23.38 -11.94
N GLU A 70 -11.60 -22.05 -12.05
CA GLU A 70 -12.63 -21.30 -12.80
C GLU A 70 -12.05 -19.98 -13.29
N THR A 71 -12.65 -19.38 -14.31
CA THR A 71 -12.36 -17.98 -14.72
C THR A 71 -12.97 -17.04 -13.69
N ARG A 72 -12.25 -15.99 -13.28
CA ARG A 72 -12.79 -14.89 -12.47
C ARG A 72 -12.45 -13.53 -13.11
N PRO A 73 -13.26 -12.48 -12.87
CA PRO A 73 -12.80 -11.12 -13.14
C PRO A 73 -11.55 -10.81 -12.31
N VAL A 74 -10.68 -9.97 -12.85
CA VAL A 74 -9.53 -9.40 -12.14
C VAL A 74 -9.81 -7.93 -11.84
N ASN A 75 -9.09 -7.36 -10.86
CA ASN A 75 -9.12 -5.94 -10.47
C ASN A 75 -10.44 -5.33 -9.95
N GLY A 76 -11.61 -5.92 -10.18
CA GLY A 76 -12.89 -5.41 -9.66
C GLY A 76 -12.94 -5.33 -8.13
N ASP A 77 -13.78 -4.45 -7.58
CA ASP A 77 -13.81 -4.05 -6.16
C ASP A 77 -13.70 -5.23 -5.17
N ASP A 78 -14.56 -6.24 -5.33
CA ASP A 78 -14.65 -7.45 -4.51
C ASP A 78 -13.79 -8.63 -5.06
N THR A 79 -12.57 -8.36 -5.55
CA THR A 79 -11.61 -9.40 -6.01
C THR A 79 -10.36 -9.57 -5.10
N PRO A 80 -10.49 -10.05 -3.84
CA PRO A 80 -9.34 -10.33 -2.96
C PRO A 80 -8.28 -11.22 -3.62
N GLY A 81 -7.08 -10.67 -3.80
CA GLY A 81 -5.93 -11.39 -4.34
C GLY A 81 -5.95 -11.67 -5.85
N ASP A 82 -6.94 -11.18 -6.60
CA ASP A 82 -6.94 -11.20 -8.08
C ASP A 82 -6.67 -9.79 -8.67
N THR A 83 -6.00 -8.91 -7.89
CA THR A 83 -5.46 -7.62 -8.34
C THR A 83 -4.16 -7.82 -9.16
N VAL A 84 -4.13 -7.40 -10.43
CA VAL A 84 -3.02 -7.64 -11.38
C VAL A 84 -2.79 -6.47 -12.35
N VAL A 85 -1.62 -6.42 -12.97
CA VAL A 85 -1.28 -5.46 -14.05
C VAL A 85 -1.42 -6.15 -15.42
N ALA A 86 -2.57 -5.93 -16.05
CA ALA A 86 -2.98 -6.44 -17.37
C ALA A 86 -3.64 -5.32 -18.20
N GLY A 87 -4.17 -5.61 -19.39
CA GLY A 87 -4.79 -4.63 -20.28
C GLY A 87 -3.80 -3.89 -21.20
N GLY A 88 -4.32 -3.07 -22.10
CA GLY A 88 -3.52 -2.27 -23.02
C GLY A 88 -2.73 -1.18 -22.30
N SER A 89 -1.41 -1.10 -22.51
CA SER A 89 -0.61 0.02 -22.01
C SER A 89 -0.91 1.28 -22.81
N LEU A 90 -1.47 2.29 -22.14
CA LEU A 90 -1.62 3.65 -22.67
C LEU A 90 -0.23 4.21 -23.03
N GLY A 91 0.04 4.38 -24.32
CA GLY A 91 1.23 5.09 -24.82
C GLY A 91 2.10 4.32 -25.82
N THR A 92 1.61 4.11 -27.05
CA THR A 92 2.47 4.16 -28.24
C THR A 92 1.67 4.64 -29.45
N GLU A 93 2.33 5.44 -30.29
CA GLU A 93 1.90 5.93 -31.62
C GLU A 93 0.62 6.81 -31.65
N LEU A 94 0.86 8.12 -31.69
CA LEU A 94 -0.10 9.12 -32.19
C LEU A 94 -0.20 8.99 -33.71
N ASP A 95 -1.16 8.20 -34.19
CA ASP A 95 -1.56 8.21 -35.60
C ASP A 95 -2.14 9.60 -35.93
N VAL A 96 -1.36 10.43 -36.65
CA VAL A 96 -1.78 11.77 -37.06
C VAL A 96 -2.80 11.62 -38.20
N PRO A 97 -4.07 12.02 -38.01
CA PRO A 97 -5.06 11.91 -39.08
C PRO A 97 -4.70 12.88 -40.21
N GLY A 98 -4.41 12.34 -41.39
CA GLY A 98 -4.24 13.14 -42.60
C GLY A 98 -5.52 13.90 -42.94
N ASP A 99 -5.37 15.15 -43.35
CA ASP A 99 -6.46 16.04 -43.74
C ASP A 99 -7.16 15.54 -45.02
N ASP A 100 -8.43 15.13 -44.92
CA ASP A 100 -9.32 15.06 -46.10
C ASP A 100 -10.83 15.12 -45.76
N HIS A 101 -11.63 15.47 -46.77
CA HIS A 101 -12.93 16.14 -46.59
C HIS A 101 -14.16 15.28 -46.20
N VAL A 102 -14.89 15.77 -45.21
CA VAL A 102 -16.37 15.98 -45.18
C VAL A 102 -17.32 14.78 -45.39
N SER A 103 -18.10 14.47 -44.33
CA SER A 103 -19.58 14.53 -44.40
C SER A 103 -20.24 14.55 -43.01
N ARG A 104 -21.27 15.40 -42.83
CA ARG A 104 -22.05 15.50 -41.59
C ARG A 104 -23.09 14.37 -41.52
N GLY A 105 -23.16 13.69 -40.38
CA GLY A 105 -24.30 12.86 -39.99
C GLY A 105 -24.59 13.09 -38.52
N GLU A 106 -25.81 13.53 -38.19
CA GLU A 106 -26.20 13.84 -36.81
C GLU A 106 -26.32 12.54 -35.99
N LYS A 107 -25.56 12.45 -34.89
CA LYS A 107 -25.84 11.51 -33.80
C LYS A 107 -26.04 12.28 -32.52
N GLN A 108 -27.20 12.02 -31.91
CA GLN A 108 -27.67 12.59 -30.67
C GLN A 108 -26.74 12.14 -29.53
N TYR A 109 -25.99 13.08 -28.95
CA TYR A 109 -25.06 12.78 -27.85
C TYR A 109 -25.84 12.36 -26.60
N GLN A 110 -25.79 11.07 -26.25
CA GLN A 110 -26.24 10.61 -24.93
C GLN A 110 -25.13 10.83 -23.90
N SER A 111 -25.53 11.32 -22.73
CA SER A 111 -24.65 11.64 -21.61
C SER A 111 -24.23 10.36 -20.86
N SER A 112 -23.21 9.66 -21.38
CA SER A 112 -22.55 8.55 -20.68
C SER A 112 -21.13 8.36 -21.20
N ALA A 113 -20.24 9.28 -20.87
CA ALA A 113 -18.80 9.09 -21.03
C ALA A 113 -18.25 8.43 -19.76
N SER A 114 -18.41 7.11 -19.65
CA SER A 114 -17.46 6.34 -18.84
C SER A 114 -16.09 6.53 -19.48
N PHE A 115 -15.11 7.01 -18.71
CA PHE A 115 -13.78 6.49 -18.90
C PHE A 115 -13.83 5.12 -18.24
N ASP A 116 -13.93 4.11 -19.09
CA ASP A 116 -14.03 2.72 -18.67
C ASP A 116 -12.82 2.36 -17.79
N GLU A 117 -12.95 1.28 -16.99
CA GLU A 117 -11.75 0.58 -16.54
C GLU A 117 -10.83 0.33 -17.75
N PRO A 118 -9.50 0.34 -17.61
CA PRO A 118 -8.63 -0.04 -18.73
C PRO A 118 -9.13 -1.39 -19.23
N ASP A 119 -9.56 -1.47 -20.49
CA ASP A 119 -10.25 -2.67 -21.00
C ASP A 119 -9.28 -3.85 -20.98
N ILE A 120 -9.33 -4.60 -19.85
CA ILE A 120 -8.73 -5.92 -19.69
C ILE A 120 -9.71 -6.85 -20.39
N GLY A 121 -9.81 -6.67 -21.71
CA GLY A 121 -10.74 -7.41 -22.55
C GLY A 121 -10.56 -8.90 -22.29
N GLU A 122 -11.67 -9.64 -22.30
CA GLU A 122 -11.79 -11.00 -21.75
C GLU A 122 -10.73 -12.01 -22.29
N ASP A 123 -10.07 -11.64 -23.39
CA ASP A 123 -9.01 -12.35 -24.10
C ASP A 123 -7.55 -11.90 -23.85
N ASP A 124 -7.22 -11.09 -22.82
CA ASP A 124 -5.82 -10.68 -22.53
C ASP A 124 -4.86 -11.88 -22.46
N GLU A 125 -3.84 -11.89 -23.32
CA GLU A 125 -3.01 -13.08 -23.54
C GLU A 125 -2.30 -13.59 -22.29
N GLU A 126 -1.96 -12.70 -21.35
CA GLU A 126 -1.19 -13.06 -20.15
C GLU A 126 -2.08 -13.58 -19.00
N LEU A 127 -3.39 -13.36 -19.02
CA LEU A 127 -4.30 -13.84 -17.96
C LEU A 127 -4.41 -15.37 -17.97
N PHE A 128 -3.49 -16.00 -17.25
CA PHE A 128 -3.31 -17.44 -17.30
C PHE A 128 -4.37 -18.24 -16.52
N LEU A 129 -5.07 -17.58 -15.57
CA LEU A 129 -6.24 -18.13 -14.88
C LEU A 129 -7.57 -17.83 -15.60
N SER A 130 -7.53 -17.26 -16.81
CA SER A 130 -8.72 -17.03 -17.64
C SER A 130 -8.82 -18.05 -18.77
N LYS A 131 -10.07 -18.42 -19.10
CA LYS A 131 -10.41 -19.03 -20.40
C LYS A 131 -10.65 -17.91 -21.40
N THR A 132 -9.83 -17.83 -22.44
CA THR A 132 -10.02 -16.88 -23.55
C THR A 132 -10.65 -17.62 -24.74
N SER A 133 -11.17 -16.87 -25.73
CA SER A 133 -11.68 -17.40 -26.99
C SER A 133 -10.62 -18.15 -27.81
N THR A 134 -9.34 -17.88 -27.54
CA THR A 134 -8.17 -18.36 -28.29
C THR A 134 -7.28 -19.35 -27.52
N ARG A 135 -7.34 -19.39 -26.18
CA ARG A 135 -6.38 -20.11 -25.33
C ARG A 135 -7.06 -20.78 -24.13
N GLU A 136 -6.75 -22.05 -23.90
CA GLU A 136 -7.06 -22.69 -22.62
C GLU A 136 -6.26 -22.06 -21.46
N PRO A 137 -6.82 -22.02 -20.23
CA PRO A 137 -6.08 -21.58 -19.06
C PRO A 137 -4.83 -22.46 -18.83
N CYS A 138 -3.82 -21.85 -18.21
CA CYS A 138 -2.64 -22.55 -17.72
C CYS A 138 -2.95 -23.25 -16.39
N CYS A 139 -2.01 -24.09 -15.94
CA CYS A 139 -2.02 -24.71 -14.63
C CYS A 139 -3.31 -25.52 -14.35
N ILE A 140 -3.90 -26.13 -15.38
CA ILE A 140 -5.10 -26.98 -15.22
C ILE A 140 -4.76 -28.09 -14.22
N ARG A 141 -5.59 -28.23 -13.18
CA ARG A 141 -5.38 -29.16 -12.07
C ARG A 141 -5.10 -30.58 -12.55
N GLY A 142 -3.95 -31.13 -12.17
CA GLY A 142 -3.51 -32.48 -12.57
C GLY A 142 -2.91 -32.58 -13.98
N SER A 143 -2.75 -31.48 -14.72
CA SER A 143 -1.98 -31.45 -15.97
C SER A 143 -0.49 -31.27 -15.71
N HIS A 144 0.35 -31.76 -16.63
CA HIS A 144 1.80 -31.56 -16.57
C HIS A 144 2.21 -30.07 -16.51
N GLY A 145 1.45 -29.18 -17.16
CA GLY A 145 1.64 -27.73 -17.11
C GLY A 145 1.50 -27.11 -15.70
N ALA A 146 0.73 -27.77 -14.82
CA ALA A 146 0.53 -27.35 -13.43
C ALA A 146 1.62 -27.88 -12.46
N GLU A 147 2.46 -28.84 -12.87
CA GLU A 147 3.60 -29.26 -12.06
C GLU A 147 4.69 -28.19 -12.01
N TYR A 148 5.51 -28.21 -10.95
CA TYR A 148 6.78 -27.49 -10.92
C TYR A 148 7.72 -27.98 -12.03
N ALA A 149 8.59 -27.09 -12.52
CA ALA A 149 9.56 -27.44 -13.54
C ALA A 149 10.62 -28.43 -13.04
N ASP A 150 11.03 -29.37 -13.90
CA ASP A 150 11.99 -30.43 -13.53
C ASP A 150 13.39 -29.89 -13.16
N CYS A 151 13.74 -28.68 -13.59
CA CYS A 151 14.95 -27.97 -13.16
C CYS A 151 14.86 -27.41 -11.72
N ILE A 152 13.65 -27.24 -11.18
CA ILE A 152 13.40 -26.69 -9.84
C ILE A 152 13.10 -27.78 -8.81
N LYS A 153 12.49 -28.91 -9.22
CA LYS A 153 12.22 -30.07 -8.34
C LYS A 153 13.44 -30.50 -7.46
N PRO A 154 14.71 -30.46 -7.93
CA PRO A 154 15.88 -30.80 -7.09
C PRO A 154 16.28 -29.76 -6.04
N VAL A 155 15.76 -28.52 -6.12
CA VAL A 155 16.07 -27.41 -5.18
C VAL A 155 15.07 -27.36 -4.02
N MET A 156 13.89 -27.98 -4.21
CA MET A 156 12.83 -28.08 -3.21
C MET A 156 13.17 -29.13 -2.15
N GLU A 157 13.11 -28.75 -0.87
CA GLU A 157 13.22 -29.68 0.25
C GLU A 157 11.84 -30.02 0.85
N GLY A 158 11.71 -31.20 1.45
CA GLY A 158 10.47 -31.64 2.10
C GLY A 158 10.09 -30.86 3.38
N THR A 159 11.00 -30.01 3.84
CA THR A 159 10.86 -29.04 4.95
C THR A 159 10.28 -27.70 4.51
N ASP A 160 10.38 -27.35 3.22
CA ASP A 160 9.88 -26.09 2.68
C ASP A 160 8.35 -26.04 2.70
N LEU A 161 7.77 -24.87 2.94
CA LEU A 161 6.32 -24.69 2.88
C LEU A 161 5.86 -24.76 1.41
N GLN A 162 4.84 -25.57 1.12
CA GLN A 162 4.26 -25.68 -0.23
C GLN A 162 2.81 -25.20 -0.22
N VAL A 163 2.52 -24.19 -1.06
CA VAL A 163 1.20 -23.57 -1.21
C VAL A 163 0.68 -23.83 -2.62
N THR A 164 -0.58 -24.27 -2.71
CA THR A 164 -1.34 -24.30 -3.97
C THR A 164 -2.42 -23.24 -3.91
N LYS A 165 -2.39 -22.27 -4.82
CA LYS A 165 -3.35 -21.17 -4.93
C LYS A 165 -4.27 -21.34 -6.13
N THR A 166 -5.50 -20.82 -6.04
CA THR A 166 -6.48 -20.78 -7.16
C THR A 166 -6.76 -19.36 -7.65
N HIS A 167 -6.02 -18.39 -7.13
CA HIS A 167 -6.07 -16.95 -7.39
C HIS A 167 -4.68 -16.48 -7.84
N TYR A 168 -4.49 -15.22 -8.25
CA TYR A 168 -3.17 -14.68 -8.59
C TYR A 168 -2.28 -14.53 -7.34
N SER A 169 -2.83 -14.06 -6.21
CA SER A 169 -2.15 -13.95 -4.91
C SER A 169 -1.94 -15.30 -4.22
N ALA A 170 -0.78 -15.48 -3.59
CA ALA A 170 -0.50 -16.64 -2.73
C ALA A 170 -1.31 -16.67 -1.43
N PHE A 171 -1.94 -15.56 -1.04
CA PHE A 171 -2.70 -15.46 0.21
C PHE A 171 -4.19 -15.77 0.03
N ALA A 172 -4.79 -15.34 -1.08
CA ALA A 172 -6.22 -15.52 -1.34
C ALA A 172 -6.61 -17.00 -1.43
N GLY A 173 -7.53 -17.42 -0.56
CA GLY A 173 -7.98 -18.80 -0.44
C GLY A 173 -6.98 -19.77 0.20
N THR A 174 -5.89 -19.30 0.82
CA THR A 174 -4.86 -20.17 1.42
C THR A 174 -4.63 -19.89 2.91
N SER A 175 -3.97 -20.84 3.60
CA SER A 175 -3.51 -20.67 4.98
C SER A 175 -2.16 -19.95 5.11
N LEU A 176 -1.63 -19.35 4.03
CA LEU A 176 -0.28 -18.78 4.02
C LEU A 176 -0.12 -17.68 5.08
N LEU A 177 -1.04 -16.71 5.16
CA LEU A 177 -0.96 -15.61 6.12
C LEU A 177 -0.86 -16.09 7.57
N MET A 178 -1.70 -17.06 7.95
CA MET A 178 -1.69 -17.68 9.28
C MET A 178 -0.41 -18.49 9.54
N THR A 179 0.20 -19.03 8.49
CA THR A 179 1.44 -19.83 8.57
C THR A 179 2.69 -18.95 8.67
N LEU A 180 2.71 -17.80 7.98
CA LEU A 180 3.74 -16.78 8.17
C LEU A 180 3.69 -16.22 9.60
N ARG A 181 2.49 -15.86 10.08
CA ARG A 181 2.29 -15.33 11.43
C ARG A 181 2.61 -16.32 12.54
N SER A 182 2.26 -17.61 12.40
CA SER A 182 2.65 -18.63 13.38
C SER A 182 4.15 -18.93 13.40
N LYS A 183 4.88 -18.61 12.31
CA LYS A 183 6.34 -18.64 12.22
C LYS A 183 7.01 -17.28 12.52
N LEU A 184 6.25 -16.26 12.96
CA LEU A 184 6.69 -14.88 13.20
C LEU A 184 7.42 -14.22 12.01
N ILE A 185 7.01 -14.56 10.78
CA ILE A 185 7.58 -13.97 9.56
C ILE A 185 6.93 -12.61 9.28
N THR A 186 7.75 -11.56 9.23
CA THR A 186 7.29 -10.16 8.99
C THR A 186 7.98 -9.47 7.82
N ASP A 187 9.04 -10.05 7.27
CA ASP A 187 9.78 -9.59 6.08
C ASP A 187 9.76 -10.73 5.04
N VAL A 188 9.22 -10.48 3.85
CA VAL A 188 9.11 -11.46 2.76
C VAL A 188 9.83 -11.03 1.49
N TYR A 189 10.74 -11.88 1.05
CA TYR A 189 11.45 -11.78 -0.21
C TYR A 189 10.59 -12.49 -1.26
N ILE A 190 10.23 -11.82 -2.35
CA ILE A 190 9.31 -12.37 -3.36
C ILE A 190 10.03 -12.49 -4.70
N CYS A 191 9.93 -13.65 -5.33
CA CYS A 191 10.55 -13.95 -6.62
C CYS A 191 9.72 -14.96 -7.44
N GLY A 192 10.17 -15.26 -8.67
CA GLY A 192 9.50 -16.16 -9.59
C GLY A 192 8.71 -15.40 -10.67
N CYS A 193 7.58 -15.94 -11.13
CA CYS A 193 6.84 -15.37 -12.25
C CYS A 193 5.30 -15.52 -12.14
N MET A 194 4.51 -14.69 -12.83
CA MET A 194 4.92 -13.50 -13.61
C MET A 194 4.89 -12.24 -12.76
N THR A 195 5.83 -11.33 -13.02
CA THR A 195 6.03 -10.08 -12.24
C THR A 195 4.73 -9.30 -12.07
N ASN A 196 4.02 -9.08 -13.18
CA ASN A 196 2.83 -8.26 -13.27
C ASN A 196 1.53 -8.97 -12.84
N LEU A 197 1.59 -10.29 -12.60
CA LEU A 197 0.42 -11.10 -12.25
C LEU A 197 0.57 -11.68 -10.84
N SER A 198 1.03 -12.93 -10.71
CA SER A 198 1.05 -13.62 -9.41
C SER A 198 2.07 -13.05 -8.42
N VAL A 199 3.18 -12.47 -8.90
CA VAL A 199 4.11 -11.75 -8.01
C VAL A 199 3.46 -10.45 -7.53
N TYR A 200 2.89 -9.65 -8.43
CA TYR A 200 2.19 -8.41 -8.10
C TYR A 200 1.06 -8.63 -7.09
N ALA A 201 0.14 -9.56 -7.37
CA ALA A 201 -0.97 -9.89 -6.49
C ALA A 201 -0.51 -10.38 -5.10
N THR A 202 0.56 -11.18 -5.04
CA THR A 202 1.12 -11.68 -3.77
C THR A 202 1.81 -10.58 -2.97
N ALA A 203 2.57 -9.70 -3.62
CA ALA A 203 3.22 -8.56 -2.97
C ALA A 203 2.18 -7.54 -2.47
N MET A 204 1.21 -7.20 -3.32
CA MET A 204 0.07 -6.34 -3.01
C MET A 204 -0.66 -6.83 -1.74
N ASP A 205 -1.00 -8.11 -1.65
CA ASP A 205 -1.62 -8.68 -0.44
C ASP A 205 -0.69 -8.72 0.79
N ALA A 206 0.61 -9.02 0.62
CA ALA A 206 1.56 -8.97 1.73
C ALA A 206 1.60 -7.58 2.40
N ALA A 207 1.61 -6.50 1.61
CA ALA A 207 1.58 -5.13 2.10
C ALA A 207 0.25 -4.80 2.81
N ARG A 208 -0.88 -5.20 2.21
CA ARG A 208 -2.23 -5.08 2.79
C ARG A 208 -2.39 -5.80 4.15
N TYR A 209 -1.54 -6.79 4.44
CA TYR A 209 -1.48 -7.50 5.74
C TYR A 209 -0.40 -6.99 6.70
N GLY A 210 0.32 -5.91 6.34
CA GLY A 210 1.37 -5.28 7.15
C GLY A 210 2.73 -5.99 7.12
N ILE A 211 2.96 -6.89 6.16
CA ILE A 211 4.24 -7.60 5.97
C ILE A 211 5.16 -6.72 5.11
N GLU A 212 6.42 -6.56 5.51
CA GLU A 212 7.44 -5.88 4.70
C GLU A 212 7.84 -6.74 3.50
N ILE A 213 8.09 -6.11 2.35
CA ILE A 213 8.33 -6.80 1.07
C ILE A 213 9.67 -6.41 0.50
N THR A 214 10.43 -7.40 0.04
CA THR A 214 11.59 -7.19 -0.83
C THR A 214 11.44 -8.01 -2.12
N LEU A 215 11.36 -7.34 -3.27
CA LEU A 215 11.42 -8.01 -4.57
C LEU A 215 12.88 -8.38 -4.89
N VAL A 216 13.12 -9.66 -5.18
CA VAL A 216 14.44 -10.11 -5.66
C VAL A 216 14.49 -9.91 -7.17
N GLU A 217 14.93 -8.73 -7.62
CA GLU A 217 14.55 -8.18 -8.91
C GLU A 217 15.08 -8.92 -10.14
N ASP A 218 16.26 -9.54 -10.03
CA ASP A 218 16.87 -10.38 -11.06
C ASP A 218 16.30 -11.81 -11.06
N CYS A 219 15.60 -12.20 -10.00
CA CYS A 219 14.84 -13.43 -9.86
C CYS A 219 13.35 -13.28 -10.28
N LEU A 220 13.01 -12.25 -11.07
CA LEU A 220 11.65 -12.01 -11.57
C LEU A 220 11.50 -12.35 -13.05
N GLY A 221 10.57 -13.28 -13.36
CA GLY A 221 10.18 -13.60 -14.74
C GLY A 221 9.01 -12.72 -15.23
N TYR A 222 9.06 -12.35 -16.52
CA TYR A 222 8.01 -11.58 -17.20
C TYR A 222 8.02 -11.83 -18.72
N ARG A 223 6.88 -11.61 -19.38
CA ARG A 223 6.75 -11.67 -20.84
C ARG A 223 6.81 -10.30 -21.51
N ARG A 224 6.25 -9.28 -20.84
CA ARG A 224 6.18 -7.87 -21.26
C ARG A 224 6.97 -6.96 -20.33
N LEU A 225 7.93 -6.21 -20.89
CA LEU A 225 8.84 -5.34 -20.12
C LEU A 225 8.11 -4.11 -19.55
N ASP A 226 7.18 -3.54 -20.33
CA ASP A 226 6.25 -2.49 -19.93
C ASP A 226 5.45 -2.88 -18.69
N ARG A 227 4.77 -4.04 -18.71
CA ARG A 227 4.00 -4.55 -17.56
C ARG A 227 4.89 -4.90 -16.36
N HIS A 228 6.08 -5.46 -16.57
CA HIS A 228 7.07 -5.69 -15.51
C HIS A 228 7.52 -4.38 -14.83
N GLN A 229 7.84 -3.35 -15.62
CA GLN A 229 8.22 -2.05 -15.07
C GLN A 229 7.06 -1.36 -14.36
N MET A 230 5.84 -1.39 -14.93
CA MET A 230 4.64 -0.84 -14.29
C MET A 230 4.39 -1.50 -12.92
N ALA A 231 4.42 -2.83 -12.87
CA ALA A 231 4.25 -3.59 -11.63
C ALA A 231 5.34 -3.27 -10.58
N LYS A 232 6.63 -3.20 -10.98
CA LYS A 232 7.70 -2.79 -10.05
C LYS A 232 7.53 -1.37 -9.53
N ARG A 233 7.13 -0.41 -10.37
CA ARG A 233 6.85 0.99 -9.96
C ARG A 233 5.68 1.03 -8.98
N GLN A 234 4.53 0.45 -9.34
CA GLN A 234 3.35 0.42 -8.47
C GLN A 234 3.62 -0.25 -7.11
N LEU A 235 4.39 -1.34 -7.06
CA LEU A 235 4.79 -1.95 -5.79
C LEU A 235 5.76 -1.08 -4.99
N SER A 236 6.74 -0.44 -5.63
CA SER A 236 7.66 0.52 -5.00
C SER A 236 6.92 1.73 -4.41
N ASP A 237 5.97 2.29 -5.16
CA ASP A 237 5.46 3.64 -4.93
C ASP A 237 4.09 3.66 -4.20
N LEU A 238 3.32 2.56 -4.26
CA LEU A 238 2.06 2.39 -3.51
C LEU A 238 2.19 1.46 -2.30
N MET A 239 3.02 0.42 -2.39
CA MET A 239 3.09 -0.69 -1.41
C MET A 239 4.41 -0.76 -0.64
N ASP A 240 5.38 0.09 -0.98
CA ASP A 240 6.73 0.10 -0.43
C ASP A 240 7.48 -1.24 -0.51
N ALA A 241 7.46 -1.85 -1.69
CA ALA A 241 8.32 -2.98 -1.95
C ALA A 241 9.78 -2.51 -2.15
N ASN A 242 10.67 -2.93 -1.25
CA ASN A 242 12.10 -2.85 -1.45
C ASN A 242 12.52 -3.67 -2.69
N THR A 243 13.69 -3.39 -3.26
CA THR A 243 14.27 -4.15 -4.38
C THR A 243 15.71 -4.54 -4.08
N VAL A 244 16.08 -5.81 -4.35
CA VAL A 244 17.45 -6.32 -4.14
C VAL A 244 17.82 -7.32 -5.23
N LYS A 245 19.11 -7.47 -5.54
CA LYS A 245 19.60 -8.51 -6.44
C LYS A 245 20.02 -9.77 -5.67
N ALA A 246 19.86 -10.94 -6.28
CA ALA A 246 20.22 -12.21 -5.66
C ALA A 246 21.70 -12.28 -5.24
N CYS A 247 22.60 -11.70 -6.04
CA CYS A 247 24.01 -11.59 -5.67
C CYS A 247 24.23 -10.78 -4.37
N THR A 248 23.52 -9.65 -4.20
CA THR A 248 23.61 -8.82 -2.99
C THR A 248 23.07 -9.55 -1.75
N LEU A 249 22.03 -10.38 -1.90
CA LEU A 249 21.55 -11.24 -0.80
C LEU A 249 22.58 -12.32 -0.44
N LEU A 250 23.14 -13.00 -1.44
CA LEU A 250 24.17 -14.02 -1.23
C LEU A 250 25.42 -13.45 -0.55
N SER A 251 25.84 -12.23 -0.90
CA SER A 251 26.94 -11.54 -0.22
C SER A 251 26.64 -11.21 1.23
N ARG A 252 25.40 -10.83 1.58
CA ARG A 252 25.00 -10.58 2.98
C ARG A 252 25.05 -11.87 3.80
N PHE A 253 24.42 -12.93 3.30
CA PHE A 253 24.43 -14.26 3.94
C PHE A 253 25.83 -14.86 4.08
N ALA A 254 26.77 -14.50 3.20
CA ALA A 254 28.17 -14.93 3.31
C ALA A 254 28.95 -14.17 4.42
N VAL A 255 28.55 -12.94 4.76
CA VAL A 255 29.13 -12.18 5.88
C VAL A 255 28.52 -12.64 7.21
N ASP A 256 27.20 -12.78 7.29
CA ASP A 256 26.49 -13.22 8.49
C ASP A 256 26.94 -14.63 8.97
N GLY A 257 27.42 -15.47 8.05
CA GLY A 257 27.99 -16.79 8.36
C GLY A 257 29.49 -16.83 8.69
N GLY A 258 30.22 -15.69 8.59
CA GLY A 258 31.68 -15.65 8.74
C GLY A 258 32.19 -15.66 10.18
N ASP A 259 31.43 -15.08 11.12
CA ASP A 259 31.89 -14.84 12.50
C ASP A 259 31.80 -16.07 13.43
N ALA A 260 31.44 -17.25 12.90
CA ALA A 260 31.22 -18.47 13.69
C ALA A 260 32.46 -19.36 13.88
N GLU A 261 33.39 -19.40 12.92
CA GLU A 261 34.56 -20.31 12.95
C GLU A 261 35.84 -19.70 12.34
N ASP A 262 36.56 -18.85 13.09
CA ASP A 262 38.00 -19.06 13.31
C ASP A 262 38.47 -18.35 14.60
N SER A 263 38.80 -19.13 15.64
CA SER A 263 39.42 -18.63 16.88
C SER A 263 40.96 -18.79 16.89
N GLY A 264 41.57 -18.79 15.71
CA GLY A 264 42.79 -18.04 15.43
C GLY A 264 44.04 -18.86 15.11
N THR A 265 44.87 -18.29 14.24
CA THR A 265 46.32 -18.19 14.43
C THR A 265 46.87 -16.96 13.71
N LEU A 266 47.75 -16.21 14.40
CA LEU A 266 48.50 -15.09 13.82
C LEU A 266 49.57 -15.59 12.83
N GLN A 267 49.53 -15.11 11.59
CA GLN A 267 50.76 -14.88 10.82
C GLN A 267 50.62 -13.63 9.95
N GLN A 268 51.70 -12.85 9.89
CA GLN A 268 51.75 -11.46 9.43
C GLN A 268 52.51 -11.35 8.11
N LEU A 269 51.86 -10.82 7.06
CA LEU A 269 52.44 -10.33 5.80
C LEU A 269 51.34 -9.49 5.09
N GLY A 270 51.58 -8.30 4.52
CA GLY A 270 52.81 -7.52 4.45
C GLY A 270 53.10 -7.04 3.03
N GLY A 271 52.30 -6.11 2.49
CA GLY A 271 52.48 -5.59 1.13
C GLY A 271 51.53 -4.45 0.77
N THR A 272 51.98 -3.21 0.93
CA THR A 272 51.42 -2.03 0.27
C THR A 272 51.85 -2.00 -1.19
N LEU A 273 50.97 -1.51 -2.08
CA LEU A 273 51.35 -0.80 -3.31
C LEU A 273 50.18 0.08 -3.78
N GLU A 274 50.46 1.02 -4.68
CA GLU A 274 49.63 2.20 -4.96
C GLU A 274 48.73 2.04 -6.21
N ALA A 275 48.11 3.15 -6.64
CA ALA A 275 47.02 3.21 -7.62
C ALA A 275 47.51 3.48 -9.07
N ASP A 276 46.60 4.01 -9.89
CA ASP A 276 46.76 4.63 -11.23
C ASP A 276 46.92 3.71 -12.45
N SER A 277 45.84 3.53 -13.20
CA SER A 277 45.77 3.87 -14.65
C SER A 277 44.33 3.77 -15.20
N ASP A 278 43.95 4.71 -16.06
CA ASP A 278 42.65 4.79 -16.74
C ASP A 278 42.52 3.88 -18.00
N ASP A 279 41.45 4.12 -18.77
CA ASP A 279 41.20 3.82 -20.19
C ASP A 279 40.68 2.42 -20.64
N ASP A 280 39.37 2.44 -20.92
CA ASP A 280 38.66 2.03 -22.15
C ASP A 280 38.41 0.57 -22.61
N ASP A 281 37.16 0.45 -23.10
CA ASP A 281 36.50 -0.49 -24.01
C ASP A 281 37.30 -1.64 -24.66
N SER A 282 36.91 -2.88 -24.35
CA SER A 282 36.22 -3.76 -25.33
C SER A 282 35.87 -5.12 -24.71
N GLY A 283 34.80 -5.75 -25.20
CA GLY A 283 34.37 -7.08 -24.75
C GLY A 283 34.90 -8.21 -25.63
N ASP A 284 35.34 -9.31 -25.01
CA ASP A 284 35.48 -10.60 -25.69
C ASP A 284 35.28 -11.79 -24.73
N GLU A 285 34.94 -12.96 -25.26
CA GLU A 285 34.61 -14.15 -24.45
C GLU A 285 35.85 -14.85 -23.89
N ILE A 286 35.91 -15.07 -22.57
CA ILE A 286 36.92 -15.95 -21.94
C ILE A 286 36.25 -17.17 -21.30
N SER A 287 36.31 -18.31 -21.99
CA SER A 287 35.95 -19.59 -21.38
C SER A 287 37.05 -20.04 -20.41
N PHE A 288 36.68 -20.41 -19.18
CA PHE A 288 37.57 -21.12 -18.26
C PHE A 288 37.10 -22.57 -18.05
N SER A 289 38.04 -23.50 -17.86
CA SER A 289 37.73 -24.94 -17.89
C SER A 289 38.31 -25.73 -16.72
N THR A 290 37.60 -26.82 -16.38
CA THR A 290 38.15 -28.06 -15.81
C THR A 290 38.64 -28.07 -14.36
N VAL A 291 37.68 -28.25 -13.44
CA VAL A 291 37.73 -29.30 -12.38
C VAL A 291 36.30 -29.86 -12.25
N GLY A 292 36.01 -31.16 -12.13
CA GLY A 292 36.87 -32.34 -12.19
C GLY A 292 36.12 -33.59 -11.69
N LEU A 293 35.10 -34.08 -12.42
CA LEU A 293 34.23 -35.19 -12.00
C LEU A 293 34.46 -36.50 -12.79
N PRO A 294 34.35 -37.69 -12.16
CA PRO A 294 34.64 -38.97 -12.80
C PRO A 294 33.53 -39.47 -13.75
N ARG A 295 33.93 -40.08 -14.88
CA ARG A 295 33.05 -40.73 -15.87
C ARG A 295 32.98 -42.25 -15.69
N VAL A 296 31.81 -42.86 -15.90
CA VAL A 296 31.69 -44.28 -16.29
C VAL A 296 30.58 -44.52 -17.33
N LEU A 297 31.01 -44.62 -18.60
CA LEU A 297 30.55 -45.50 -19.70
C LEU A 297 29.05 -45.80 -19.97
N PHE A 298 28.54 -45.36 -21.14
CA PHE A 298 28.29 -46.15 -22.38
C PHE A 298 27.43 -45.29 -23.34
N GLU A 299 27.88 -44.74 -24.47
CA GLU A 299 28.55 -45.26 -25.68
C GLU A 299 27.63 -45.97 -26.72
N ARG A 300 27.16 -45.19 -27.70
CA ARG A 300 26.98 -45.46 -29.16
C ARG A 300 26.46 -44.17 -29.81
N ARG A 301 27.07 -43.57 -30.84
CA ARG A 301 27.23 -43.97 -32.26
C ARG A 301 25.92 -44.40 -32.93
N SER A 302 25.54 -43.94 -34.13
CA SER A 302 25.91 -42.76 -34.96
C SER A 302 24.78 -42.58 -36.03
N GLU A 303 24.79 -41.79 -37.11
CA GLU A 303 25.85 -41.14 -37.91
C GLU A 303 25.32 -39.92 -38.69
N GLN A 304 26.23 -39.23 -39.38
CA GLN A 304 26.07 -38.07 -40.27
C GLN A 304 24.99 -38.17 -41.38
N SER A 305 24.43 -37.03 -41.80
CA SER A 305 24.81 -36.41 -43.09
C SER A 305 24.33 -34.95 -43.27
N ARG A 306 25.01 -34.18 -44.12
CA ARG A 306 24.66 -32.82 -44.57
C ARG A 306 24.34 -32.81 -46.06
N THR A 307 23.28 -32.14 -46.48
CA THR A 307 23.14 -31.54 -47.83
C THR A 307 22.31 -30.25 -47.78
N THR A 308 22.37 -29.44 -48.84
CA THR A 308 21.94 -28.02 -48.83
C THR A 308 21.05 -27.64 -50.03
N ARG A 309 20.52 -26.40 -50.00
CA ARG A 309 19.90 -25.60 -51.10
C ARG A 309 18.42 -25.85 -51.48
N SER A 310 17.57 -24.97 -50.94
CA SER A 310 16.78 -23.94 -51.66
C SER A 310 16.45 -24.12 -53.15
N ALA A 311 15.15 -24.12 -53.47
CA ALA A 311 14.53 -23.55 -54.69
C ALA A 311 13.05 -23.18 -54.39
N LYS A 312 12.34 -22.48 -55.30
CA LYS A 312 10.97 -21.92 -55.10
C LYS A 312 9.98 -22.31 -56.21
N TYR A 313 8.67 -22.25 -55.91
CA TYR A 313 7.51 -22.24 -56.84
C TYR A 313 7.26 -23.54 -57.65
N SER A 314 6.05 -23.90 -58.11
CA SER A 314 4.66 -23.36 -57.95
C SER A 314 3.58 -24.47 -58.19
N HIS A 315 2.30 -24.09 -58.07
CA HIS A 315 1.03 -24.83 -58.31
C HIS A 315 1.03 -26.15 -59.11
N SER A 316 0.20 -27.14 -58.69
CA SER A 316 -1.10 -27.44 -59.33
C SER A 316 -1.85 -28.66 -58.73
N ALA A 317 -3.19 -28.63 -58.84
CA ALA A 317 -4.16 -29.75 -58.85
C ALA A 317 -4.24 -30.78 -57.68
N ALA A 318 -5.46 -31.25 -57.43
CA ALA A 318 -5.80 -32.31 -56.48
C ALA A 318 -6.44 -33.52 -57.19
N PRO A 319 -6.52 -34.68 -56.53
CA PRO A 319 -7.65 -35.59 -56.71
C PRO A 319 -8.38 -35.94 -55.40
N ARG A 320 -9.70 -36.13 -55.49
CA ARG A 320 -10.55 -36.70 -54.42
C ARG A 320 -10.72 -38.22 -54.61
N PRO A 321 -11.04 -38.95 -53.53
CA PRO A 321 -12.12 -39.95 -53.59
C PRO A 321 -13.42 -39.51 -52.88
N ARG A 322 -14.50 -40.30 -53.02
CA ARG A 322 -15.82 -40.14 -52.38
C ARG A 322 -15.87 -40.97 -51.06
N ILE A 323 -16.60 -40.64 -49.98
CA ILE A 323 -18.08 -40.54 -49.78
C ILE A 323 -18.76 -41.86 -50.24
N THR A 324 -19.50 -42.64 -49.45
CA THR A 324 -20.86 -42.41 -48.87
C THR A 324 -21.10 -43.26 -47.55
N PRO A 325 -22.32 -43.49 -47.00
CA PRO A 325 -22.87 -42.68 -45.89
C PRO A 325 -23.56 -43.49 -44.75
N THR A 326 -24.27 -42.79 -43.83
CA THR A 326 -25.57 -43.12 -43.13
C THR A 326 -25.61 -42.31 -41.80
N GLN A 327 -26.29 -41.15 -41.70
CA GLN A 327 -27.72 -40.95 -41.32
C GLN A 327 -28.10 -41.46 -39.91
N TYR A 328 -28.93 -40.82 -39.08
CA TYR A 328 -29.49 -39.44 -39.00
C TYR A 328 -30.21 -39.29 -37.64
N ALA A 329 -30.19 -38.11 -36.99
CA ALA A 329 -31.30 -37.57 -36.18
C ALA A 329 -30.97 -36.17 -35.62
N THR A 330 -31.94 -35.25 -35.61
CA THR A 330 -31.84 -33.90 -35.03
C THR A 330 -33.05 -33.63 -34.13
N PRO A 331 -32.90 -32.96 -32.97
CA PRO A 331 -34.03 -32.31 -32.31
C PRO A 331 -34.26 -30.89 -32.87
N GLN A 332 -35.52 -30.45 -32.89
CA GLN A 332 -35.90 -29.08 -33.29
C GLN A 332 -36.17 -28.20 -32.06
N SER A 333 -36.15 -26.88 -32.24
CA SER A 333 -36.61 -25.92 -31.25
C SER A 333 -38.14 -25.75 -31.28
N SER A 334 -38.70 -25.28 -30.16
CA SER A 334 -40.06 -24.73 -30.07
C SER A 334 -40.07 -23.50 -29.17
N GLN A 335 -41.06 -22.62 -29.35
CA GLN A 335 -41.04 -21.24 -28.83
C GLN A 335 -41.77 -21.07 -27.48
N LEU A 336 -41.42 -20.00 -26.78
CA LEU A 336 -42.05 -19.55 -25.53
C LEU A 336 -43.47 -19.00 -25.76
N HIS A 337 -44.29 -19.02 -24.69
CA HIS A 337 -45.54 -18.27 -24.60
C HIS A 337 -45.71 -17.63 -23.21
N TYR A 338 -46.37 -16.47 -23.19
CA TYR A 338 -46.50 -15.56 -22.04
C TYR A 338 -47.67 -15.91 -21.11
N ARG A 339 -47.50 -15.78 -19.77
CA ARG A 339 -48.38 -14.93 -18.93
C ARG A 339 -47.87 -14.68 -17.49
N GLN A 340 -48.62 -13.82 -16.78
CA GLN A 340 -48.20 -12.97 -15.66
C GLN A 340 -48.56 -13.50 -14.24
N VAL A 341 -47.75 -13.10 -13.24
CA VAL A 341 -48.09 -12.54 -11.91
C VAL A 341 -49.15 -13.22 -11.01
N SER A 342 -48.74 -13.61 -9.79
CA SER A 342 -49.48 -13.39 -8.51
C SER A 342 -48.55 -13.49 -7.29
N ASP A 343 -49.00 -12.96 -6.14
CA ASP A 343 -48.25 -12.72 -4.88
C ASP A 343 -48.14 -13.92 -3.89
N PRO A 344 -47.29 -13.84 -2.83
CA PRO A 344 -47.03 -14.93 -1.87
C PRO A 344 -47.88 -14.89 -0.57
N PRO A 345 -47.91 -15.98 0.23
CA PRO A 345 -48.59 -16.04 1.54
C PRO A 345 -47.67 -16.00 2.78
N GLU A 346 -48.27 -15.69 3.93
CA GLU A 346 -47.66 -15.16 5.16
C GLU A 346 -47.17 -16.19 6.22
N GLU A 347 -46.64 -15.63 7.32
CA GLU A 347 -46.31 -16.16 8.66
C GLU A 347 -46.95 -17.48 9.15
N ARG A 348 -46.25 -18.13 10.10
CA ARG A 348 -46.91 -18.63 11.33
C ARG A 348 -46.02 -18.70 12.58
N VAL A 349 -46.67 -18.71 13.75
CA VAL A 349 -46.14 -18.15 15.01
C VAL A 349 -46.15 -19.14 16.18
N ARG A 350 -45.05 -19.19 16.95
CA ARG A 350 -44.85 -19.72 18.33
C ARG A 350 -45.22 -21.19 18.65
N LYS A 351 -44.30 -21.87 19.34
CA LYS A 351 -44.52 -22.32 20.75
C LYS A 351 -43.23 -22.84 21.42
N ALA A 352 -43.08 -22.52 22.71
CA ALA A 352 -42.02 -23.03 23.59
C ALA A 352 -42.57 -24.08 24.57
N ARG A 353 -41.70 -24.93 25.16
CA ARG A 353 -42.06 -25.77 26.30
C ARG A 353 -40.85 -26.07 27.21
N LYS A 354 -41.07 -26.10 28.53
CA LYS A 354 -40.06 -26.36 29.57
C LYS A 354 -40.02 -27.83 29.99
N GLY A 355 -38.84 -28.29 30.43
CA GLY A 355 -38.70 -28.77 31.82
C GLY A 355 -38.29 -30.24 32.09
N ASN A 356 -37.34 -30.39 33.02
CA ASN A 356 -37.14 -31.52 33.96
C ASN A 356 -36.68 -32.89 33.38
N GLN A 357 -35.95 -33.77 34.11
CA GLN A 357 -35.38 -33.68 35.47
C GLN A 357 -34.12 -34.58 35.65
N THR A 358 -33.51 -34.50 36.83
CA THR A 358 -32.27 -35.16 37.29
C THR A 358 -32.39 -36.65 37.64
N LYS A 359 -31.24 -37.36 37.73
CA LYS A 359 -31.00 -38.48 38.67
C LYS A 359 -29.50 -38.77 38.88
N HIS A 360 -29.13 -39.27 40.06
CA HIS A 360 -27.76 -39.58 40.53
C HIS A 360 -27.66 -41.01 41.11
N ALA A 361 -26.49 -41.64 40.97
CA ALA A 361 -25.89 -42.72 41.80
C ALA A 361 -24.40 -42.87 41.37
N THR A 362 -23.32 -43.01 42.15
CA THR A 362 -22.96 -43.86 43.34
C THR A 362 -22.95 -45.36 43.04
N HIS A 363 -21.99 -46.24 43.43
CA HIS A 363 -20.64 -46.19 44.05
C HIS A 363 -20.02 -47.63 43.96
N ALA A 364 -18.73 -47.97 44.19
CA ALA A 364 -17.43 -47.29 44.13
C ALA A 364 -16.27 -48.30 44.47
N SER A 365 -15.00 -47.89 44.30
CA SER A 365 -13.85 -48.19 45.20
C SER A 365 -12.68 -49.12 44.76
N SER A 366 -11.51 -48.80 45.31
CA SER A 366 -10.23 -49.55 45.39
C SER A 366 -9.40 -49.77 44.11
N SER A 367 -8.08 -49.97 44.16
CA SER A 367 -6.99 -49.08 44.65
C SER A 367 -5.64 -49.80 44.60
N LYS A 368 -4.63 -49.22 43.93
CA LYS A 368 -3.21 -49.48 44.21
C LYS A 368 -2.36 -48.28 43.73
N ILE A 369 -1.28 -47.99 44.44
CA ILE A 369 -0.53 -46.73 44.32
C ILE A 369 0.81 -46.99 43.62
N GLY A 370 1.13 -46.11 42.65
CA GLY A 370 2.43 -45.93 42.01
C GLY A 370 2.60 -44.43 41.72
N LEU A 371 3.82 -43.89 41.83
CA LEU A 371 4.00 -42.45 42.09
C LEU A 371 4.11 -41.58 40.83
N ILE A 372 3.11 -40.70 40.68
CA ILE A 372 3.20 -39.27 40.32
C ILE A 372 4.16 -38.88 39.18
N ALA A 373 3.56 -38.66 38.00
CA ALA A 373 3.61 -37.36 37.32
C ALA A 373 2.26 -37.17 36.63
N CYS A 374 1.56 -36.04 36.85
CA CYS A 374 0.21 -35.81 36.32
C CYS A 374 0.19 -34.65 35.33
N ASP A 375 -0.65 -34.80 34.30
CA ASP A 375 -0.82 -33.82 33.23
C ASP A 375 -1.34 -32.45 33.68
N SER A 376 -0.81 -31.42 33.02
CA SER A 376 -1.55 -30.28 32.45
C SER A 376 -2.76 -29.73 33.23
N PRO A 377 -2.60 -28.61 33.96
CA PRO A 377 -3.73 -27.86 34.51
C PRO A 377 -4.70 -27.39 33.42
N ARG A 378 -5.99 -27.74 33.54
CA ARG A 378 -7.04 -27.16 32.68
C ARG A 378 -7.24 -25.69 33.04
N ARG A 379 -7.31 -24.82 32.03
CA ARG A 379 -7.46 -23.36 32.19
C ARG A 379 -8.77 -23.01 32.90
N ILE A 380 -8.68 -22.10 33.88
CA ILE A 380 -9.84 -21.54 34.60
C ILE A 380 -10.54 -20.50 33.69
N PRO A 381 -11.87 -20.57 33.50
CA PRO A 381 -12.62 -19.49 32.85
C PRO A 381 -12.68 -18.26 33.76
N GLY A 382 -12.31 -17.07 33.25
CA GLY A 382 -12.42 -15.80 34.00
C GLY A 382 -11.11 -15.21 34.55
N GLN A 383 -9.98 -15.46 33.90
CA GLN A 383 -8.71 -14.74 34.13
C GLN A 383 -8.22 -14.15 32.80
N PRO A 384 -7.95 -12.82 32.72
CA PRO A 384 -7.34 -12.21 31.53
C PRO A 384 -5.87 -12.64 31.38
N TRP A 385 -5.27 -12.31 30.24
CA TRP A 385 -3.82 -12.41 30.07
C TRP A 385 -3.12 -11.21 30.72
N LEU A 386 -1.80 -11.31 30.92
CA LEU A 386 -0.98 -10.19 31.39
C LEU A 386 -0.77 -9.19 30.25
N GLU A 387 -1.55 -8.11 30.26
CA GLU A 387 -1.38 -6.96 29.38
C GLU A 387 -0.43 -5.95 30.03
N ILE A 388 0.55 -5.45 29.26
CA ILE A 388 1.36 -4.29 29.65
C ILE A 388 0.63 -3.06 29.11
N ILE A 389 -0.24 -2.48 29.93
CA ILE A 389 -0.94 -1.21 29.66
C ILE A 389 -0.26 -0.12 30.47
N PRO A 390 0.01 1.07 29.90
CA PRO A 390 0.40 2.24 30.69
C PRO A 390 -0.68 2.60 31.71
N LEU A 391 -0.26 2.79 32.97
CA LEU A 391 -1.04 3.52 33.97
C LEU A 391 -1.01 5.01 33.54
N ASP A 392 -2.10 5.79 33.52
CA ASP A 392 -3.35 5.65 34.28
C ASP A 392 -4.61 5.87 33.43
N TYR A 393 -5.62 5.00 33.59
CA TYR A 393 -7.01 5.32 33.24
C TYR A 393 -7.98 4.68 34.24
N LYS A 394 -8.50 5.49 35.17
CA LYS A 394 -9.61 5.10 36.06
C LYS A 394 -10.67 6.19 36.09
N ALA A 395 -11.75 5.95 35.35
CA ALA A 395 -12.97 6.72 35.51
C ALA A 395 -13.54 6.53 36.93
N SER A 396 -13.81 7.63 37.61
CA SER A 396 -14.56 7.65 38.87
C SER A 396 -15.74 8.63 38.76
N PHE A 397 -16.84 8.15 38.17
CA PHE A 397 -18.14 8.76 38.40
C PHE A 397 -18.61 8.41 39.81
N ASP A 398 -18.63 9.40 40.71
CA ASP A 398 -19.53 9.40 41.86
C ASP A 398 -19.97 10.85 42.15
N VAL A 399 -21.19 11.04 42.65
CA VAL A 399 -21.88 12.33 42.68
C VAL A 399 -22.21 12.74 44.11
N THR A 400 -21.34 13.54 44.73
CA THR A 400 -21.67 14.35 45.92
C THR A 400 -20.90 15.68 45.94
N HIS A 401 -21.61 16.79 46.16
CA HIS A 401 -20.99 18.07 46.54
C HIS A 401 -20.59 18.06 48.01
N PRO A 402 -19.57 18.86 48.38
CA PRO A 402 -19.88 20.03 49.20
C PRO A 402 -19.25 21.33 48.68
N ILE A 403 -19.75 22.47 49.17
CA ILE A 403 -19.36 23.84 48.78
C ILE A 403 -18.52 24.47 49.89
N ALA A 404 -17.38 25.11 49.56
CA ALA A 404 -16.80 26.32 50.19
C ALA A 404 -15.33 26.54 49.78
N PRO A 405 -14.78 27.77 49.86
CA PRO A 405 -15.40 29.07 49.56
C PRO A 405 -14.57 29.89 48.55
N VAL A 406 -15.12 31.03 48.10
CA VAL A 406 -14.39 32.04 47.31
C VAL A 406 -13.32 32.73 48.18
N LYS A 407 -12.22 33.15 47.56
CA LYS A 407 -11.33 34.21 48.07
C LYS A 407 -11.46 35.44 47.17
N ASP A 408 -11.63 36.60 47.77
CA ASP A 408 -11.70 37.88 47.05
C ASP A 408 -10.31 38.40 46.63
N PRO A 409 -10.20 39.23 45.57
CA PRO A 409 -8.92 39.62 44.98
C PRO A 409 -8.40 40.97 45.49
N GLU A 410 -7.82 41.02 46.69
CA GLU A 410 -7.16 42.24 47.21
C GLU A 410 -5.97 41.90 48.14
N ASP A 411 -4.81 41.63 47.53
CA ASP A 411 -3.45 41.63 48.12
C ASP A 411 -2.49 41.56 46.91
N LEU A 412 -2.23 42.68 46.24
CA LEU A 412 -1.12 43.63 46.48
C LEU A 412 0.12 43.28 45.62
N ALA A 413 0.46 44.21 44.73
CA ALA A 413 1.65 44.12 43.88
C ALA A 413 2.83 44.81 44.57
N ASP A 414 3.95 44.10 44.68
CA ASP A 414 5.32 44.63 44.75
C ASP A 414 6.28 43.44 44.61
N ASP A 415 6.85 43.22 43.42
CA ASP A 415 8.28 43.50 43.22
C ASP A 415 8.62 43.59 41.71
N LEU A 416 9.74 44.24 41.38
CA LEU A 416 10.27 44.31 40.01
C LEU A 416 11.77 44.01 39.99
N SER A 417 12.19 43.32 38.92
CA SER A 417 13.56 42.89 38.62
C SER A 417 14.17 41.83 39.54
N GLU A 418 14.34 40.63 38.99
CA GLU A 418 15.69 40.15 38.67
C GLU A 418 15.63 39.27 37.41
N SER A 419 16.75 39.14 36.69
CA SER A 419 16.79 38.50 35.37
C SER A 419 17.85 37.39 35.31
N GLN A 420 17.43 36.13 35.35
CA GLN A 420 18.29 34.98 35.04
C GLN A 420 17.46 33.76 34.57
N ASP A 421 18.13 32.88 33.82
CA ASP A 421 17.84 31.45 33.58
C ASP A 421 16.52 31.06 32.89
N LEU A 422 16.50 31.26 31.56
CA LEU A 422 15.49 30.72 30.62
C LEU A 422 15.75 29.24 30.24
N ASP A 423 15.79 28.32 31.22
CA ASP A 423 16.03 26.88 30.96
C ASP A 423 15.18 25.89 31.79
N GLU A 424 14.15 26.36 32.53
CA GLU A 424 13.11 25.46 33.06
C GLU A 424 11.99 25.24 32.03
N ILE A 425 12.08 24.12 31.29
CA ILE A 425 11.05 23.71 30.33
C ILE A 425 9.79 23.25 31.07
N MET A 426 8.84 24.18 31.26
CA MET A 426 7.46 23.84 31.58
C MET A 426 6.83 23.12 30.38
N THR A 427 6.73 21.79 30.45
CA THR A 427 5.96 20.98 29.49
C THR A 427 4.47 21.19 29.72
N ASP A 428 3.90 22.22 29.09
CA ASP A 428 2.46 22.44 29.03
C ASP A 428 1.79 21.26 28.32
N PRO A 429 0.88 20.51 28.97
CA PRO A 429 0.17 19.39 28.34
C PRO A 429 -0.67 19.80 27.13
N ALA A 430 -1.03 21.08 26.96
CA ALA A 430 -1.73 21.58 25.78
C ALA A 430 -0.86 21.53 24.49
N MET A 431 0.46 21.44 24.62
CA MET A 431 1.40 21.41 23.48
C MET A 431 1.50 20.03 22.81
N GLY A 432 0.96 18.96 23.39
CA GLY A 432 1.04 17.60 22.86
C GLY A 432 2.45 17.00 22.80
N GLN A 433 2.55 15.79 22.26
CA GLN A 433 3.81 15.03 22.12
C GLN A 433 4.46 15.29 20.75
N PRO A 434 5.79 15.17 20.60
CA PRO A 434 6.44 15.27 19.30
C PRO A 434 5.99 14.15 18.35
N LEU A 435 5.78 14.46 17.08
CA LEU A 435 5.09 13.58 16.12
C LEU A 435 5.76 12.20 15.92
N PHE A 436 7.07 12.09 16.13
CA PHE A 436 7.82 10.84 16.00
C PHE A 436 8.24 10.21 17.34
N GLY A 437 7.78 10.76 18.47
CA GLY A 437 8.15 10.34 19.84
C GLY A 437 9.13 11.29 20.53
N GLU A 438 9.20 11.20 21.86
CA GLU A 438 10.03 12.09 22.71
C GLU A 438 11.54 11.94 22.42
N ASP A 439 12.00 10.74 22.09
CA ASP A 439 13.38 10.46 21.65
C ASP A 439 13.71 11.08 20.28
N LYS A 440 12.68 11.55 19.56
CA LYS A 440 12.72 12.06 18.19
C LYS A 440 12.09 13.44 18.06
N ALA A 441 12.10 14.22 19.15
CA ALA A 441 11.61 15.59 19.16
C ALA A 441 12.27 16.49 18.10
N GLN A 442 13.58 16.31 17.87
CA GLN A 442 14.32 17.06 16.85
C GLN A 442 13.96 16.63 15.42
N GLU A 443 13.85 15.31 15.15
CA GLU A 443 13.41 14.79 13.84
C GLU A 443 11.97 15.21 13.51
N SER A 444 11.13 15.40 14.54
CA SER A 444 9.76 15.89 14.39
C SER A 444 9.70 17.35 13.90
N ALA A 445 10.80 18.11 13.92
CA ALA A 445 10.91 19.49 13.40
C ALA A 445 9.75 20.41 13.84
N GLY A 446 9.37 20.35 15.12
CA GLY A 446 8.26 21.10 15.71
C GLY A 446 6.86 20.47 15.53
N SER A 447 6.71 19.50 14.62
CA SER A 447 5.46 18.76 14.43
C SER A 447 5.09 17.93 15.66
N ARG A 448 3.79 17.87 15.96
CA ARG A 448 3.23 17.34 17.20
C ARG A 448 1.96 16.52 16.95
N ILE A 449 1.63 15.64 17.88
CA ILE A 449 0.33 15.00 17.99
C ILE A 449 -0.32 15.34 19.34
N VAL A 450 -1.60 15.69 19.30
CA VAL A 450 -2.45 15.94 20.46
C VAL A 450 -3.55 14.88 20.48
N HIS A 451 -3.77 14.27 21.63
CA HIS A 451 -4.89 13.37 21.90
C HIS A 451 -5.91 14.07 22.80
N ASP A 452 -7.18 13.75 22.60
CA ASP A 452 -8.33 14.32 23.29
C ASP A 452 -8.41 15.86 23.28
N PHE A 453 -8.10 16.46 22.13
CA PHE A 453 -8.04 17.93 21.98
C PHE A 453 -9.41 18.62 22.06
N MET A 454 -10.50 17.92 21.72
CA MET A 454 -11.87 18.39 21.98
C MET A 454 -12.32 17.91 23.36
N SER A 455 -12.83 18.82 24.20
CA SER A 455 -13.30 18.51 25.57
C SER A 455 -14.55 17.63 25.65
N ASP A 456 -15.37 17.61 24.58
CA ASP A 456 -16.35 16.58 24.30
C ASP A 456 -16.39 16.30 22.80
N ALA A 457 -16.11 15.04 22.45
CA ALA A 457 -16.10 14.53 21.10
C ALA A 457 -17.19 13.48 20.81
N THR A 458 -18.01 13.14 21.81
CA THR A 458 -18.89 11.95 21.81
C THR A 458 -19.77 11.86 20.57
N THR A 459 -20.36 12.98 20.15
CA THR A 459 -21.26 13.10 18.98
C THR A 459 -20.57 13.59 17.71
N LEU A 460 -19.34 14.14 17.79
CA LEU A 460 -18.70 14.87 16.68
C LEU A 460 -18.60 14.04 15.39
N PHE A 461 -18.36 12.73 15.48
CA PHE A 461 -18.32 11.88 14.28
C PHE A 461 -19.69 11.80 13.58
N GLU A 462 -20.77 11.62 14.34
CA GLU A 462 -22.13 11.50 13.79
C GLU A 462 -22.63 12.85 13.25
N GLU A 463 -22.33 13.93 13.96
CA GLU A 463 -22.57 15.32 13.56
C GLU A 463 -21.86 15.64 12.24
N LEU A 464 -20.54 15.42 12.15
CA LEU A 464 -19.76 15.60 10.92
C LEU A 464 -20.30 14.76 9.75
N ASN A 465 -20.59 13.48 9.99
CA ASN A 465 -21.04 12.57 8.93
C ASN A 465 -22.41 12.96 8.35
N HIS A 466 -23.25 13.63 9.15
CA HIS A 466 -24.58 14.13 8.76
C HIS A 466 -24.55 15.56 8.21
N GLU A 467 -23.69 16.45 8.72
CA GLU A 467 -23.57 17.84 8.27
C GLU A 467 -22.89 17.99 6.90
N ILE A 468 -21.93 17.12 6.57
CA ILE A 468 -21.05 17.32 5.42
C ILE A 468 -21.66 16.77 4.13
N ASN A 469 -21.68 17.62 3.10
CA ASN A 469 -22.04 17.26 1.73
C ASN A 469 -20.91 16.45 1.06
N TRP A 470 -20.93 15.13 1.20
CA TRP A 470 -19.91 14.21 0.69
C TRP A 470 -19.94 14.09 -0.84
N GLN A 471 -18.81 14.38 -1.48
CA GLN A 471 -18.63 14.35 -2.94
C GLN A 471 -17.59 13.30 -3.35
N THR A 472 -17.75 12.73 -4.54
CA THR A 472 -16.72 11.91 -5.21
C THR A 472 -15.74 12.82 -5.96
N MET A 473 -14.46 12.48 -5.90
CA MET A 473 -13.36 13.26 -6.47
C MET A 473 -12.62 12.43 -7.51
N PHE A 474 -12.02 13.09 -8.49
CA PHE A 474 -11.20 12.45 -9.51
C PHE A 474 -9.78 13.02 -9.50
N HIS A 475 -8.82 12.18 -9.86
CA HIS A 475 -7.45 12.56 -10.20
C HIS A 475 -7.14 12.08 -11.62
N GLN A 476 -5.99 12.46 -12.17
CA GLN A 476 -5.51 11.99 -13.48
C GLN A 476 -5.49 10.45 -13.63
N THR A 477 -5.44 9.71 -12.52
CA THR A 477 -5.43 8.23 -12.48
C THR A 477 -6.81 7.59 -12.22
N GLY A 478 -7.90 8.36 -12.27
CA GLY A 478 -9.26 7.87 -12.02
C GLY A 478 -9.88 8.39 -10.72
N GLN A 479 -10.95 7.74 -10.25
CA GLN A 479 -11.69 8.17 -9.05
C GLN A 479 -10.84 7.99 -7.78
N VAL A 480 -10.90 8.99 -6.91
CA VAL A 480 -10.39 8.93 -5.54
C VAL A 480 -11.33 8.06 -4.69
N PRO A 481 -10.85 7.08 -3.92
CA PRO A 481 -11.72 6.12 -3.24
C PRO A 481 -12.51 6.74 -2.08
N ARG A 482 -11.81 7.47 -1.19
CA ARG A 482 -12.39 8.24 -0.08
C ARG A 482 -13.28 9.36 -0.60
N LEU A 483 -14.40 9.63 0.09
CA LEU A 483 -15.27 10.78 -0.21
C LEU A 483 -14.67 12.06 0.39
N VAL A 484 -14.99 13.21 -0.21
CA VAL A 484 -14.40 14.50 0.18
C VAL A 484 -15.42 15.63 0.27
N CYS A 485 -15.05 16.71 0.96
CA CYS A 485 -15.73 18.01 0.93
C CYS A 485 -14.66 19.10 1.15
N CYS A 486 -14.84 20.29 0.57
CA CYS A 486 -13.98 21.45 0.80
C CYS A 486 -14.79 22.53 1.53
N GLN A 487 -14.30 23.02 2.67
CA GLN A 487 -14.94 24.11 3.42
C GLN A 487 -13.95 25.22 3.75
N ALA A 488 -14.42 26.46 3.77
CA ALA A 488 -13.58 27.62 4.06
C ALA A 488 -14.34 28.79 4.70
N THR A 489 -13.56 29.75 5.20
CA THR A 489 -14.04 31.10 5.51
C THR A 489 -14.28 31.84 4.19
N ILE A 490 -15.51 32.29 3.97
CA ILE A 490 -15.89 33.11 2.80
C ILE A 490 -16.25 34.51 3.32
N ASP A 491 -15.57 35.53 2.81
CA ASP A 491 -15.70 36.93 3.20
C ASP A 491 -17.07 37.54 2.83
N GLU A 492 -17.36 38.74 3.38
CA GLU A 492 -18.61 39.47 3.11
C GLU A 492 -18.81 39.84 1.63
N ASP A 493 -17.74 40.02 0.84
CA ASP A 493 -17.80 40.25 -0.61
C ASP A 493 -17.71 38.96 -1.44
N GLY A 494 -17.74 37.80 -0.79
CA GLY A 494 -17.66 36.49 -1.42
C GLY A 494 -16.25 36.05 -1.81
N SER A 495 -15.17 36.76 -1.42
CA SER A 495 -13.83 36.19 -1.59
C SER A 495 -13.59 34.97 -0.70
N MET A 496 -12.85 34.01 -1.22
CA MET A 496 -12.61 32.71 -0.59
C MET A 496 -11.15 32.28 -0.81
N PRO A 497 -10.51 31.58 0.15
CA PRO A 497 -9.18 31.04 -0.04
C PRO A 497 -9.18 29.86 -1.02
N VAL A 498 -8.08 29.67 -1.74
CA VAL A 498 -7.89 28.55 -2.69
C VAL A 498 -6.58 27.80 -2.43
N TYR A 499 -6.65 26.47 -2.44
CA TYR A 499 -5.51 25.57 -2.29
C TYR A 499 -5.35 24.74 -3.57
N ARG A 500 -4.20 24.86 -4.25
CA ARG A 500 -3.95 24.23 -5.56
C ARG A 500 -2.91 23.12 -5.48
N HIS A 501 -3.13 22.03 -6.22
CA HIS A 501 -2.20 20.89 -6.32
C HIS A 501 -2.29 20.17 -7.69
N PRO A 502 -1.31 19.30 -8.06
CA PRO A 502 -1.15 18.79 -9.42
C PRO A 502 -2.32 17.99 -10.03
N SER A 503 -3.21 17.47 -9.19
CA SER A 503 -4.10 16.36 -9.49
C SER A 503 -5.51 16.76 -9.91
N ASP A 504 -5.86 18.05 -9.83
CA ASP A 504 -7.19 18.45 -9.40
C ASP A 504 -8.00 19.30 -10.39
N GLN A 505 -9.25 18.88 -10.55
CA GLN A 505 -10.37 19.78 -10.78
C GLN A 505 -10.79 20.37 -9.42
N THR A 506 -10.73 21.69 -9.26
CA THR A 506 -10.95 22.35 -7.96
C THR A 506 -12.34 22.02 -7.40
N LEU A 507 -12.38 21.45 -6.19
CA LEU A 507 -13.63 21.17 -5.47
C LEU A 507 -14.38 22.49 -5.16
N PRO A 508 -15.72 22.53 -5.28
CA PRO A 508 -16.52 23.65 -4.80
C PRO A 508 -16.26 23.91 -3.31
N VAL A 509 -15.99 25.17 -2.96
CA VAL A 509 -15.75 25.61 -1.59
C VAL A 509 -17.09 25.91 -0.92
N GLU A 510 -17.44 25.12 0.09
CA GLU A 510 -18.62 25.34 0.94
C GLU A 510 -18.27 26.19 2.16
N LYS A 511 -19.27 26.71 2.87
CA LYS A 511 -19.07 27.39 4.16
C LYS A 511 -18.90 26.37 5.28
N TRP A 512 -18.22 26.76 6.35
CA TRP A 512 -18.14 25.97 7.58
C TRP A 512 -19.52 25.54 8.08
N THR A 513 -19.71 24.24 8.31
CA THR A 513 -20.87 23.74 9.05
C THR A 513 -20.63 23.91 10.57
N PRO A 514 -21.68 23.92 11.42
CA PRO A 514 -21.54 24.24 12.84
C PRO A 514 -20.50 23.39 13.58
N THR A 515 -20.44 22.10 13.26
CA THR A 515 -19.50 21.16 13.90
C THR A 515 -18.07 21.34 13.38
N VAL A 516 -17.90 21.64 12.09
CA VAL A 516 -16.58 21.97 11.52
C VAL A 516 -16.04 23.29 12.09
N GLU A 517 -16.87 24.32 12.23
CA GLU A 517 -16.48 25.59 12.86
C GLU A 517 -16.06 25.41 14.33
N LYS A 518 -16.80 24.60 15.11
CA LYS A 518 -16.43 24.24 16.49
C LYS A 518 -15.04 23.58 16.54
N ILE A 519 -14.76 22.63 15.65
CA ILE A 519 -13.46 21.95 15.57
C ILE A 519 -12.35 22.91 15.12
N ARG A 520 -12.64 23.78 14.15
CA ARG A 520 -11.72 24.81 13.62
C ARG A 520 -11.25 25.73 14.74
N GLN A 521 -12.15 26.22 15.59
CA GLN A 521 -11.83 27.12 16.70
C GLN A 521 -10.95 26.46 17.78
N GLU A 522 -11.15 25.19 18.11
CA GLU A 522 -10.25 24.47 19.03
C GLU A 522 -8.89 24.17 18.36
N ALA A 523 -8.90 23.79 17.08
CA ALA A 523 -7.67 23.57 16.30
C ALA A 523 -6.82 24.85 16.14
N GLU A 524 -7.43 26.03 16.03
CA GLU A 524 -6.73 27.33 16.01
C GLU A 524 -5.97 27.61 17.33
N LYS A 525 -6.54 27.23 18.49
CA LYS A 525 -5.87 27.37 19.80
C LYS A 525 -4.62 26.50 19.88
N VAL A 526 -4.69 25.28 19.37
CA VAL A 526 -3.55 24.35 19.30
C VAL A 526 -2.52 24.81 18.28
N ALA A 527 -2.96 25.30 17.12
CA ALA A 527 -2.09 25.75 16.03
C ALA A 527 -1.36 27.07 16.31
N GLY A 528 -1.92 27.93 17.17
CA GLY A 528 -1.38 29.27 17.45
C GLY A 528 -1.51 30.27 16.28
N HIS A 529 -2.22 29.90 15.22
CA HIS A 529 -2.46 30.74 14.03
C HIS A 529 -3.85 30.47 13.44
N PRO A 530 -4.38 31.39 12.60
CA PRO A 530 -5.68 31.20 11.95
C PRO A 530 -5.74 29.96 11.04
N LEU A 531 -6.95 29.42 10.88
CA LEU A 531 -7.26 28.32 9.95
C LEU A 531 -8.47 28.72 9.11
N ASN A 532 -8.28 28.98 7.81
CA ASN A 532 -9.31 29.55 6.92
C ASN A 532 -9.80 28.59 5.83
N HIS A 533 -9.22 27.41 5.68
CA HIS A 533 -9.57 26.42 4.66
C HIS A 533 -9.36 24.99 5.18
N ALA A 534 -10.26 24.05 4.86
CA ALA A 534 -10.09 22.62 5.15
C ALA A 534 -10.49 21.72 3.98
N LEU A 535 -9.65 20.71 3.71
CA LEU A 535 -10.04 19.53 2.94
C LEU A 535 -10.51 18.44 3.90
N ILE A 536 -11.80 18.11 3.84
CA ILE A 536 -12.43 17.11 4.70
C ILE A 536 -12.61 15.81 3.92
N GLN A 537 -12.33 14.67 4.56
CA GLN A 537 -12.18 13.37 3.91
C GLN A 537 -12.82 12.25 4.75
N LEU A 538 -13.75 11.49 4.17
CA LEU A 538 -14.40 10.33 4.77
C LEU A 538 -13.82 9.04 4.18
N TYR A 539 -13.21 8.24 5.05
CA TYR A 539 -12.76 6.88 4.81
C TYR A 539 -13.85 5.94 5.33
N ARG A 540 -14.52 5.22 4.43
CA ARG A 540 -15.73 4.42 4.71
C ARG A 540 -15.42 3.04 5.30
N ASP A 541 -14.22 2.52 5.04
CA ASP A 541 -13.73 1.21 5.48
C ASP A 541 -12.19 1.14 5.41
N GLY A 542 -11.62 -0.07 5.29
CA GLY A 542 -10.18 -0.29 5.08
C GLY A 542 -9.73 -0.26 3.61
N ASN A 543 -10.64 -0.10 2.64
CA ASN A 543 -10.33 0.03 1.22
C ASN A 543 -10.09 1.49 0.82
N ASP A 544 -10.71 2.46 1.49
CA ASP A 544 -10.43 3.88 1.28
C ASP A 544 -9.02 4.26 1.74
N PHE A 545 -8.26 4.96 0.89
CA PHE A 545 -6.84 5.28 1.13
C PHE A 545 -6.41 6.65 0.57
N ILE A 546 -5.20 7.09 0.94
CA ILE A 546 -4.44 8.15 0.28
C ILE A 546 -2.95 7.76 0.20
N SER A 547 -2.36 7.81 -1.00
CA SER A 547 -0.97 7.39 -1.28
C SER A 547 0.08 8.31 -0.62
N GLU A 548 1.36 7.93 -0.65
CA GLU A 548 2.47 8.80 -0.20
C GLU A 548 2.49 10.13 -1.00
N HIS A 549 2.28 11.26 -0.32
CA HIS A 549 2.29 12.61 -0.87
C HIS A 549 2.83 13.63 0.15
N SER A 550 3.13 14.85 -0.30
CA SER A 550 3.26 16.03 0.57
C SER A 550 2.18 17.04 0.17
N ASP A 551 1.75 17.85 1.14
CA ASP A 551 0.88 19.01 0.88
C ASP A 551 1.66 20.10 0.14
N LYS A 552 0.94 20.95 -0.61
CA LYS A 552 1.52 21.93 -1.52
C LYS A 552 1.64 23.32 -0.90
N THR A 553 2.87 23.80 -0.76
CA THR A 553 3.16 25.04 -0.02
C THR A 553 2.94 26.33 -0.81
N LEU A 554 2.62 26.26 -2.11
CA LEU A 554 2.34 27.42 -2.97
C LEU A 554 1.30 28.39 -2.38
N ASP A 555 0.22 27.86 -1.80
CA ASP A 555 -0.89 28.67 -1.28
C ASP A 555 -0.92 28.75 0.25
N ILE A 556 0.01 28.10 0.95
CA ILE A 556 0.06 28.03 2.42
C ILE A 556 0.93 29.15 2.98
N VAL A 557 0.44 29.85 4.01
CA VAL A 557 1.18 30.96 4.65
C VAL A 557 2.48 30.45 5.28
N ALA A 558 3.60 31.09 4.95
CA ALA A 558 4.96 30.56 5.15
C ALA A 558 5.44 30.32 6.60
N ASN A 559 4.63 30.66 7.62
CA ASN A 559 4.91 30.37 9.04
C ASN A 559 3.71 29.67 9.73
N SER A 560 2.87 28.97 8.97
CA SER A 560 1.75 28.17 9.48
C SER A 560 2.06 26.67 9.47
N SER A 561 1.23 25.88 10.17
CA SER A 561 1.25 24.43 10.16
C SER A 561 0.02 23.87 9.44
N ILE A 562 0.15 22.65 8.92
CA ILE A 562 -0.95 21.85 8.38
C ILE A 562 -1.54 21.05 9.54
N ILE A 563 -2.86 21.17 9.77
CA ILE A 563 -3.51 20.58 10.94
C ILE A 563 -4.46 19.46 10.50
N ASN A 564 -4.14 18.21 10.81
CA ASN A 564 -5.00 17.05 10.51
C ASN A 564 -5.74 16.56 11.76
N ALA A 565 -7.01 16.96 11.90
CA ALA A 565 -7.91 16.39 12.90
C ALA A 565 -8.50 15.05 12.43
N SER A 566 -8.85 14.19 13.39
CA SER A 566 -9.23 12.79 13.18
C SER A 566 -10.36 12.37 14.12
N PHE A 567 -11.49 11.94 13.55
CA PHE A 567 -12.66 11.45 14.28
C PHE A 567 -13.16 10.13 13.67
N GLY A 568 -13.65 9.24 14.51
CA GLY A 568 -14.14 7.92 14.09
C GLY A 568 -13.16 6.79 14.42
N ALA A 569 -13.12 5.77 13.57
CA ALA A 569 -12.19 4.65 13.65
C ALA A 569 -10.73 5.10 13.62
N GLN A 570 -9.90 4.45 14.43
CA GLN A 570 -8.46 4.63 14.36
C GLN A 570 -7.92 4.20 12.98
N ARG A 571 -6.99 5.00 12.45
CA ARG A 571 -6.12 4.65 11.32
C ARG A 571 -4.69 5.03 11.66
N THR A 572 -3.73 4.41 10.99
CA THR A 572 -2.31 4.76 11.14
C THR A 572 -1.88 5.66 10.00
N MET A 573 -1.44 6.88 10.31
CA MET A 573 -0.75 7.72 9.33
C MET A 573 0.69 7.19 9.17
N ARG A 574 1.04 6.84 7.94
CA ARG A 574 2.40 6.46 7.56
C ARG A 574 3.13 7.71 7.10
N ILE A 575 4.24 8.06 7.74
CA ILE A 575 5.04 9.27 7.45
C ILE A 575 6.46 8.83 7.13
N ARG A 576 7.06 9.28 6.03
CA ARG A 576 8.29 8.68 5.50
C ARG A 576 9.18 9.67 4.77
N THR A 577 10.49 9.66 5.03
CA THR A 577 11.45 10.57 4.37
C THR A 577 11.35 10.49 2.84
N LYS A 578 11.53 11.60 2.13
CA LYS A 578 11.58 11.61 0.65
C LYS A 578 12.81 10.86 0.14
N ARG A 579 12.79 10.44 -1.14
CA ARG A 579 13.96 9.87 -1.82
C ARG A 579 14.93 11.00 -2.17
N ASP A 580 16.10 11.03 -1.55
CA ASP A 580 17.21 11.90 -1.98
C ASP A 580 17.67 11.47 -3.38
N LYS A 581 17.39 12.31 -4.39
CA LYS A 581 17.71 12.05 -5.80
C LYS A 581 19.19 12.32 -6.14
N GLY A 582 19.97 12.93 -5.23
CA GLY A 582 21.38 13.22 -5.45
C GLY A 582 22.34 12.08 -5.06
N ASN A 583 21.89 11.11 -4.27
CA ASN A 583 22.77 10.12 -3.66
C ASN A 583 22.85 8.81 -4.48
N ILE A 584 24.07 8.46 -4.89
CA ILE A 584 24.39 7.25 -5.69
C ILE A 584 24.14 5.96 -4.89
N ASN A 585 24.24 6.00 -3.56
CA ASN A 585 23.87 4.91 -2.65
C ASN A 585 22.74 5.37 -1.72
N PRO A 586 21.47 5.31 -2.13
CA PRO A 586 20.36 5.78 -1.30
C PRO A 586 20.23 4.94 -0.02
N ALA A 587 20.25 5.62 1.13
CA ALA A 587 19.94 5.01 2.41
C ALA A 587 18.47 4.53 2.47
N ALA A 588 18.18 3.58 3.35
CA ALA A 588 16.81 3.12 3.57
C ALA A 588 15.93 4.28 4.09
N ARG A 589 14.76 4.49 3.48
CA ARG A 589 13.83 5.59 3.83
C ARG A 589 13.17 5.33 5.19
N THR A 590 13.57 6.08 6.22
CA THR A 590 12.96 6.05 7.56
C THR A 590 11.45 6.24 7.48
N THR A 591 10.70 5.33 8.13
CA THR A 591 9.22 5.27 8.06
C THR A 591 8.63 5.23 9.46
N TYR A 592 7.90 6.29 9.81
CA TYR A 592 7.09 6.41 11.02
C TYR A 592 5.65 5.95 10.77
N ARG A 593 5.01 5.44 11.83
CA ARG A 593 3.64 4.94 11.85
C ARG A 593 2.94 5.55 13.07
N VAL A 594 2.13 6.58 12.83
CA VAL A 594 1.47 7.38 13.87
C VAL A 594 0.00 6.97 13.97
N PRO A 595 -0.45 6.35 15.07
CA PRO A 595 -1.87 6.05 15.27
C PRO A 595 -2.69 7.33 15.47
N MET A 596 -3.76 7.46 14.70
CA MET A 596 -4.74 8.56 14.77
C MET A 596 -6.06 8.02 15.33
N PRO A 597 -6.24 7.93 16.66
CA PRO A 597 -7.50 7.53 17.27
C PRO A 597 -8.61 8.59 17.02
N HIS A 598 -9.81 8.29 17.50
CA HIS A 598 -10.86 9.30 17.66
C HIS A 598 -10.34 10.49 18.51
N ASN A 599 -10.79 11.71 18.21
CA ASN A 599 -10.41 12.93 18.93
C ASN A 599 -8.89 13.21 18.97
N SER A 600 -8.19 12.94 17.86
CA SER A 600 -6.75 13.26 17.72
C SER A 600 -6.47 14.30 16.64
N LEU A 601 -5.37 15.03 16.82
CA LEU A 601 -4.93 16.11 15.95
C LEU A 601 -3.42 16.03 15.74
N ILE A 602 -2.97 15.94 14.47
CA ILE A 602 -1.58 16.18 14.09
C ILE A 602 -1.43 17.65 13.71
N MET A 603 -0.43 18.31 14.29
CA MET A 603 0.14 19.55 13.80
C MET A 603 1.40 19.20 13.01
N MET A 604 1.41 19.38 11.69
CA MET A 604 2.57 19.14 10.84
C MET A 604 3.17 20.48 10.38
N SER A 605 4.43 20.70 10.73
CA SER A 605 5.19 21.88 10.32
C SER A 605 5.59 21.80 8.84
N LEU A 606 5.79 22.95 8.19
CA LEU A 606 6.25 22.99 6.80
C LEU A 606 7.60 22.30 6.58
N PRO A 607 8.59 22.36 7.51
CA PRO A 607 9.79 21.52 7.45
C PRO A 607 9.50 20.01 7.41
N THR A 608 8.59 19.49 8.24
CA THR A 608 8.23 18.06 8.18
C THR A 608 7.54 17.71 6.85
N ASN A 609 6.66 18.57 6.34
CA ASN A 609 6.06 18.40 5.01
C ASN A 609 7.09 18.54 3.84
N ALA A 610 8.19 19.27 4.07
CA ALA A 610 9.30 19.38 3.13
C ALA A 610 10.17 18.11 3.08
N GLU A 611 10.46 17.49 4.23
CA GLU A 611 11.34 16.31 4.30
C GLU A 611 10.61 14.97 4.10
N TYR A 612 9.31 14.89 4.42
CA TYR A 612 8.54 13.64 4.47
C TYR A 612 7.36 13.61 3.47
N LEU A 613 6.94 12.40 3.12
CA LEU A 613 5.66 12.06 2.50
C LEU A 613 4.75 11.42 3.56
N HIS A 614 3.46 11.72 3.54
CA HIS A 614 2.43 11.09 4.38
C HIS A 614 1.40 10.30 3.57
N ALA A 615 0.82 9.27 4.19
CA ALA A 615 -0.17 8.37 3.60
C ALA A 615 -1.15 7.81 4.66
N ILE A 616 -2.35 7.41 4.21
CA ILE A 616 -3.22 6.47 4.93
C ILE A 616 -3.34 5.25 4.02
N ASN A 617 -2.67 4.16 4.42
CA ASN A 617 -2.62 2.93 3.63
C ASN A 617 -3.92 2.12 3.73
N TRP A 618 -4.09 1.20 2.78
CA TRP A 618 -5.20 0.25 2.73
C TRP A 618 -5.03 -0.75 3.89
N ASP A 619 -6.11 -1.06 4.59
CA ASP A 619 -6.10 -2.00 5.71
C ASP A 619 -7.07 -3.15 5.44
N ARG A 620 -6.53 -4.27 4.93
CA ARG A 620 -7.29 -5.51 4.70
C ARG A 620 -6.96 -6.58 5.74
N ARG A 621 -6.50 -6.20 6.94
CA ARG A 621 -6.39 -7.14 8.07
C ARG A 621 -7.76 -7.74 8.39
N PRO A 622 -7.86 -9.05 8.68
CA PRO A 622 -9.08 -9.67 9.19
C PRO A 622 -9.64 -8.92 10.41
N ALA A 623 -10.96 -8.76 10.48
CA ALA A 623 -11.62 -7.97 11.54
C ALA A 623 -11.39 -8.47 12.98
N CYS A 624 -10.87 -9.69 13.16
CA CYS A 624 -10.42 -10.21 14.46
C CYS A 624 -9.05 -9.68 14.92
N GLU A 625 -8.28 -9.04 14.03
CA GLU A 625 -6.95 -8.47 14.29
C GLU A 625 -6.97 -6.94 14.46
N LEU A 626 -8.09 -6.31 14.12
CA LEU A 626 -8.34 -4.90 14.42
C LEU A 626 -8.63 -4.74 15.92
N THR A 627 -8.07 -3.71 16.53
CA THR A 627 -8.45 -3.25 17.88
C THR A 627 -9.85 -2.65 17.87
N ASP A 628 -10.47 -2.51 19.05
CA ASP A 628 -11.81 -1.94 19.13
C ASP A 628 -11.85 -0.44 18.76
N ALA A 629 -10.72 0.27 18.89
CA ALA A 629 -10.54 1.62 18.35
C ALA A 629 -10.53 1.64 16.80
N GLU A 630 -9.93 0.65 16.15
CA GLU A 630 -9.90 0.52 14.67
C GLU A 630 -11.26 0.03 14.10
N LYS A 631 -12.10 -0.62 14.94
CA LYS A 631 -13.48 -1.03 14.62
C LYS A 631 -14.54 0.03 14.93
N ALA A 632 -14.20 1.05 15.72
CA ALA A 632 -15.15 2.06 16.19
C ALA A 632 -15.89 2.72 15.00
N TYR A 633 -17.12 3.19 15.22
CA TYR A 633 -17.93 3.84 14.18
C TYR A 633 -18.08 3.00 12.89
N GLY A 634 -18.17 1.67 13.03
CA GLY A 634 -18.27 0.74 11.89
C GLY A 634 -16.99 0.61 11.06
N GLY A 635 -15.86 1.10 11.56
CA GLY A 635 -14.61 1.22 10.83
C GLY A 635 -14.49 2.52 10.01
N GLN A 636 -15.44 3.44 10.08
CA GLN A 636 -15.41 4.72 9.36
C GLN A 636 -14.56 5.78 10.05
N ARG A 637 -13.78 6.57 9.30
CA ARG A 637 -12.98 7.70 9.81
C ARG A 637 -13.24 8.96 8.99
N ILE A 638 -13.52 10.07 9.68
CA ILE A 638 -13.53 11.42 9.11
C ILE A 638 -12.23 12.13 9.50
N SER A 639 -11.63 12.83 8.53
CA SER A 639 -10.38 13.57 8.73
C SER A 639 -10.49 14.96 8.11
N LEU A 640 -10.11 15.98 8.88
CA LEU A 640 -10.17 17.39 8.47
C LEU A 640 -8.73 17.90 8.39
N THR A 641 -8.23 18.18 7.18
CA THR A 641 -6.93 18.82 6.98
C THR A 641 -7.12 20.32 6.82
N PHE A 642 -7.04 21.06 7.93
CA PHE A 642 -7.06 22.51 7.95
C PHE A 642 -5.70 23.11 7.55
N ARG A 643 -5.74 24.27 6.91
CA ARG A 643 -4.56 25.04 6.49
C ARG A 643 -4.81 26.54 6.68
N HIS A 644 -3.74 27.32 6.83
CA HIS A 644 -3.78 28.77 6.68
C HIS A 644 -3.36 29.13 5.25
N ILE A 645 -4.34 29.54 4.44
CA ILE A 645 -4.16 29.82 3.01
C ILE A 645 -4.01 31.32 2.77
N GLY A 646 -2.94 31.69 2.06
CA GLY A 646 -2.59 33.06 1.70
C GLY A 646 -3.07 33.49 0.31
N THR A 647 -3.62 32.58 -0.50
CA THR A 647 -4.12 32.83 -1.86
C THR A 647 -5.65 32.80 -1.91
N TYR A 648 -6.26 33.73 -2.63
CA TYR A 648 -7.70 33.98 -2.63
C TYR A 648 -8.25 34.14 -4.05
N LEU A 649 -9.51 33.74 -4.22
CA LEU A 649 -10.35 34.00 -5.38
C LEU A 649 -11.44 35.02 -5.05
N ASN A 650 -11.96 35.73 -6.05
CA ASN A 650 -13.22 36.46 -5.93
C ASN A 650 -14.44 35.51 -6.00
N ASN A 651 -15.62 36.03 -5.64
CA ASN A 651 -16.90 35.29 -5.64
C ASN A 651 -17.14 34.44 -6.91
N ASP A 652 -16.77 34.98 -8.08
CA ASP A 652 -17.04 34.36 -9.38
C ASP A 652 -15.87 33.46 -9.87
N SER A 653 -14.83 33.24 -9.05
CA SER A 653 -13.60 32.51 -9.40
C SER A 653 -12.91 32.98 -10.69
N THR A 654 -13.02 34.28 -11.01
CA THR A 654 -12.46 34.91 -12.23
C THR A 654 -11.16 35.68 -11.97
N LEU A 655 -10.91 36.10 -10.73
CA LEU A 655 -9.71 36.82 -10.31
C LEU A 655 -9.03 36.11 -9.14
N ILE A 656 -7.70 36.07 -9.15
CA ILE A 656 -6.84 35.49 -8.11
C ILE A 656 -5.85 36.53 -7.55
N TRP A 657 -5.57 36.46 -6.25
CA TRP A 657 -4.51 37.24 -5.59
C TRP A 657 -3.96 36.54 -4.34
N GLY A 658 -2.91 37.10 -3.75
CA GLY A 658 -2.31 36.64 -2.49
C GLY A 658 -0.96 35.96 -2.67
N ASP A 659 -0.52 35.21 -1.65
CA ASP A 659 0.86 34.73 -1.53
C ASP A 659 1.29 33.85 -2.73
N GLY A 660 0.46 32.87 -3.11
CA GLY A 660 0.73 31.99 -4.25
C GLY A 660 0.33 32.56 -5.62
N ALA A 661 -0.33 33.71 -5.68
CA ALA A 661 -0.69 34.37 -6.94
C ALA A 661 0.46 35.23 -7.48
N VAL A 662 0.43 35.65 -8.75
CA VAL A 662 1.37 36.68 -9.23
C VAL A 662 0.99 38.05 -8.65
N GLY A 663 -0.31 38.31 -8.50
CA GLY A 663 -0.84 39.51 -7.86
C GLY A 663 -0.92 39.37 -6.33
N LYS A 664 0.06 39.88 -5.58
CA LYS A 664 0.13 39.65 -4.12
C LYS A 664 -0.95 40.36 -3.28
N THR A 665 -1.79 41.23 -3.86
CA THR A 665 -2.86 41.95 -3.15
C THR A 665 -4.17 41.96 -3.95
N LYS A 666 -5.31 42.10 -3.25
CA LYS A 666 -6.67 42.23 -3.87
C LYS A 666 -6.77 43.41 -4.86
N SER A 667 -6.01 44.48 -4.63
CA SER A 667 -5.86 45.63 -5.54
C SER A 667 -4.99 45.37 -6.78
N ALA A 668 -4.19 44.30 -6.75
CA ALA A 668 -3.34 43.83 -7.85
C ALA A 668 -3.80 42.45 -8.37
N ALA A 669 -5.06 42.07 -8.11
CA ALA A 669 -5.64 40.80 -8.51
C ALA A 669 -5.64 40.63 -10.04
N ARG A 670 -5.47 39.40 -10.49
CA ARG A 670 -5.23 39.06 -11.90
C ARG A 670 -6.23 38.00 -12.39
N PRO A 671 -6.56 37.96 -13.69
CA PRO A 671 -7.42 36.91 -14.24
C PRO A 671 -6.84 35.52 -14.00
N VAL A 672 -7.68 34.56 -13.61
CA VAL A 672 -7.28 33.15 -13.49
C VAL A 672 -6.88 32.58 -14.85
N ILE A 673 -5.86 31.72 -14.85
CA ILE A 673 -5.43 30.98 -16.04
C ILE A 673 -5.95 29.54 -15.92
N ASN A 674 -6.68 29.08 -16.94
CA ASN A 674 -7.31 27.77 -16.96
C ASN A 674 -6.95 27.03 -18.26
N GLY A 675 -6.25 25.91 -18.13
CA GLY A 675 -5.90 25.02 -19.25
C GLY A 675 -4.95 25.60 -20.30
N ASP A 676 -4.15 26.62 -19.96
CA ASP A 676 -2.97 27.00 -20.74
C ASP A 676 -1.86 25.95 -20.52
N PRO A 677 -1.38 25.25 -21.56
CA PRO A 677 -0.37 24.19 -21.37
C PRO A 677 0.96 24.70 -20.84
N THR A 678 1.38 25.92 -21.19
CA THR A 678 2.69 26.47 -20.86
C THR A 678 2.77 26.87 -19.38
N GLU A 679 1.74 27.58 -18.89
CA GLU A 679 1.68 27.95 -17.48
C GLU A 679 1.32 26.75 -16.59
N SER A 680 0.53 25.80 -17.09
CA SER A 680 0.28 24.52 -16.40
C SER A 680 1.56 23.70 -16.26
N GLU A 681 2.37 23.57 -17.32
CA GLU A 681 3.64 22.84 -17.27
C GLU A 681 4.61 23.47 -16.27
N LYS A 682 4.78 24.79 -16.27
CA LYS A 682 5.61 25.50 -15.27
C LYS A 682 5.17 25.19 -13.84
N LEU A 683 3.86 25.22 -13.57
CA LEU A 683 3.33 24.94 -12.24
C LEU A 683 3.52 23.46 -11.84
N ILE A 684 3.35 22.53 -12.78
CA ILE A 684 3.65 21.10 -12.58
C ILE A 684 5.15 20.87 -12.33
N GLN A 685 6.04 21.56 -13.05
CA GLN A 685 7.48 21.52 -12.82
C GLN A 685 7.84 22.06 -11.43
N ALA A 686 7.24 23.17 -10.98
CA ALA A 686 7.44 23.73 -9.64
C ALA A 686 6.97 22.75 -8.54
N PHE A 687 5.75 22.19 -8.68
CA PHE A 687 5.25 21.12 -7.81
C PHE A 687 6.14 19.87 -7.83
N GLY A 688 6.79 19.56 -8.96
CA GLY A 688 7.74 18.46 -9.10
C GLY A 688 9.07 18.71 -8.36
N SER A 689 9.56 19.95 -8.39
CA SER A 689 10.78 20.38 -7.67
C SER A 689 10.60 20.30 -6.15
N GLU A 690 9.47 20.77 -5.62
CA GLU A 690 9.10 20.66 -4.20
C GLU A 690 8.95 19.19 -3.72
N ASN A 691 8.55 18.28 -4.62
CA ASN A 691 8.51 16.83 -4.35
C ASN A 691 9.89 16.16 -4.49
N ALA A 692 10.87 16.84 -5.09
CA ALA A 692 12.23 16.33 -5.29
C ALA A 692 13.22 16.84 -4.22
N ALA A 693 12.98 18.03 -3.65
CA ALA A 693 13.81 18.64 -2.64
C ALA A 693 13.51 18.11 -1.23
N SER A 694 14.53 18.01 -0.40
CA SER A 694 14.43 17.80 1.05
C SER A 694 14.15 19.10 1.82
N SER A 695 14.51 20.26 1.26
CA SER A 695 14.22 21.58 1.82
C SER A 695 13.63 22.51 0.75
N ILE A 696 12.60 23.27 1.11
CA ILE A 696 11.84 24.11 0.16
C ILE A 696 12.42 25.53 0.18
N ASN A 697 13.20 25.89 -0.86
CA ASN A 697 13.48 27.30 -1.15
C ASN A 697 12.25 27.94 -1.81
N TRP A 698 11.24 28.28 -0.99
CA TRP A 698 9.93 28.74 -1.48
C TRP A 698 10.05 29.95 -2.40
N SER A 699 10.96 30.89 -2.13
CA SER A 699 11.17 32.08 -2.97
C SER A 699 11.75 31.76 -4.35
N GLU A 700 12.45 30.64 -4.53
CA GLU A 700 13.01 30.18 -5.80
C GLU A 700 11.98 29.36 -6.60
N ILE A 701 11.19 28.53 -5.92
CA ILE A 701 10.20 27.64 -6.55
C ILE A 701 8.88 28.39 -6.86
N TYR A 702 8.43 29.27 -5.96
CA TYR A 702 7.10 29.91 -5.99
C TYR A 702 7.12 31.44 -5.84
N GLY A 703 8.29 32.08 -5.73
CA GLY A 703 8.38 33.53 -5.48
C GLY A 703 7.66 34.42 -6.51
N SER A 704 7.66 34.02 -7.80
CA SER A 704 6.89 34.68 -8.85
C SER A 704 5.38 34.60 -8.68
N GLY A 705 4.90 33.61 -7.91
CA GLY A 705 3.53 33.14 -7.92
C GLY A 705 3.15 32.43 -9.22
N SER A 706 1.89 31.99 -9.28
CA SER A 706 1.21 31.51 -10.49
C SER A 706 -0.25 31.95 -10.44
N ASP A 707 -0.82 32.36 -11.57
CA ASP A 707 -2.25 32.69 -11.70
C ASP A 707 -3.08 31.48 -12.20
N VAL A 708 -2.46 30.30 -12.39
CA VAL A 708 -3.14 29.08 -12.85
C VAL A 708 -4.06 28.52 -11.76
N LEU A 709 -5.30 28.21 -12.12
CA LEU A 709 -6.30 27.59 -11.23
C LEU A 709 -6.63 26.15 -11.66
N HIS A 710 -6.82 25.89 -12.95
CA HIS A 710 -7.03 24.54 -13.48
C HIS A 710 -5.91 24.13 -14.45
N LEU A 711 -5.25 23.02 -14.12
CA LEU A 711 -4.24 22.35 -14.94
C LEU A 711 -4.89 21.58 -16.10
N LYS A 712 -4.08 21.17 -17.08
CA LYS A 712 -4.49 20.43 -18.28
C LYS A 712 -3.36 19.52 -18.77
#